data_AF-A0A250WY39-F1
#
_entry.id   AF-A0A250WY39-F1
#
_cell.length_a   1.000
_cell.length_b   1.000
_cell.length_c   1.000
_cell.angle_alpha   90.00
_cell.angle_beta   90.00
_cell.angle_gamma   90.00
#
_symmetry.space_group_name_H-M   'P 1'
#
loop_
_entity.id
_entity.type
_entity.pdbx_description
1 polymer ?
#
loop_
_entity_poly.entity_id
_entity_poly.type
_entity_poly.pdbx_seq_one_letter_code
_entity_poly.pdbx_strand_id
1 'polypeptide(L)'
;MYTLHKRHGISAPTTTSARKDVRCRVASIPNQESVPAVTKEIYDKFGLPIVEAPNARVERQVNGTFKLKETQTSGINPFEKMKLAKDPHQSMIMDKDYERMANIPLEELDKGKMNEDDIDARLKWVGFFHRRKITYGRFFMRTKLPNGIQTSAQVRCLADIVAMHPNDGCADITTRQNWQIRGMTKEDIPEIVRRMDAVGLTSMQTGLDNHRNTVGNPLAGIDPEEIIDTFPICKEIDRYILNDGKGNPEITNLPRKWNVCIVGTHDLYEHPHINDLAFMPAMKDGVMGFNVLVGGFFSATRCAEAIPMDAWVPVNKVVAMTHAVLTTFRDFGARANRQKARMMWLIDDMGMEKWRAEVVRRLPGGTVATAGEDLCDPNRPRRSLYGVHPQKQAGLNYVGLSVPVGRLEAEDMYAIADLADKYGDSHVRLTVEQNFILSGIPDSKVQALLAEPLLQKFTPNPGRVMAGLVSCTGNQFCGFSNIATKEEGWRVAEHLESVLDFPRDIRMHWTGCPNTCGQVQVADIGLMGTQVKNLNGPGKVPAVDILVGGRIGADSHLADVWKEGVRIEGELLPILEELCIEKFGATRRPNPVPNPLRFKTLKKKSHQLKAAGATATLAPTHVCMDCGYLYTPASADAAFEKLSPDWGCPGCGAEKKRFKAADPVAAPAAEPVKSAVAGPVTLNPAQAVVLKLVEKEVISHDTRRFRFALPTPQHVLGLPVGQHVTLSYVDAATGETVSRPYTPTSSDRDLGFVDFVIKVYASGVNPKFPSGGKMSQHLESLKIGDTMSFQGPNGRITYLGGGVFTVKDYATGGVVSRPAAKAIGMIAGGTGITPMMQVARDILARKEDIEIRMLVANQTEADILLRPELERMQVEFPNVKVYFTLDRPPTGWRQGSGFITEEMIKAKMPSSSAVTQILLCGPAPMINFACLPNLEKLGFQQDNILTF
;
A
#
# COMPACT_ATOMS: atom_id res chain seq x y z
N MET A 1 16.05 -29.26 39.54
CA MET A 1 15.31 -29.65 40.76
C MET A 1 14.04 -30.35 40.34
N TYR A 2 13.94 -31.63 40.68
CA TYR A 2 12.75 -32.46 40.58
C TYR A 2 11.72 -32.04 41.63
N THR A 3 10.42 -32.11 41.29
CA THR A 3 9.40 -32.33 42.33
C THR A 3 8.32 -33.30 41.84
N LEU A 4 8.32 -34.46 42.49
CA LEU A 4 7.37 -35.57 42.46
C LEU A 4 5.98 -35.18 42.97
N HIS A 5 4.95 -35.92 42.53
CA HIS A 5 3.87 -36.57 43.33
C HIS A 5 2.89 -37.24 42.34
N LYS A 6 2.31 -38.44 42.51
CA LYS A 6 2.37 -39.55 43.49
C LYS A 6 1.78 -40.79 42.78
N ARG A 7 2.32 -41.98 43.10
CA ARG A 7 1.84 -43.29 42.66
C ARG A 7 0.57 -43.71 43.44
N HIS A 8 -0.37 -44.35 42.75
CA HIS A 8 -1.16 -45.46 43.30
C HIS A 8 -0.99 -46.65 42.35
N GLY A 9 -0.48 -47.76 42.88
CA GLY A 9 -0.45 -49.04 42.19
C GLY A 9 -1.68 -49.87 42.52
N ILE A 10 -1.99 -50.84 41.65
CA ILE A 10 -2.33 -52.23 41.98
C ILE A 10 -2.33 -53.07 40.68
N SER A 11 -1.65 -54.22 40.79
CA SER A 11 -1.70 -55.48 40.02
C SER A 11 -1.46 -55.51 38.50
N ALA A 12 -0.41 -56.23 38.12
CA ALA A 12 -0.25 -56.86 36.81
C ALA A 12 -1.28 -57.99 36.59
N PRO A 13 -1.61 -58.29 35.33
CA PRO A 13 -1.34 -59.64 34.87
C PRO A 13 -0.60 -59.66 33.52
N THR A 14 0.40 -60.53 33.50
CA THR A 14 1.05 -61.11 32.32
C THR A 14 0.04 -61.59 31.27
N THR A 15 0.19 -61.15 30.01
CA THR A 15 -0.11 -61.98 28.82
C THR A 15 0.57 -61.38 27.57
N THR A 16 1.47 -62.19 27.00
CA THR A 16 1.92 -62.23 25.60
C THR A 16 1.28 -61.24 24.62
N SER A 17 1.98 -60.16 24.25
CA SER A 17 1.59 -59.30 23.13
C SER A 17 2.01 -59.93 21.80
N ALA A 18 1.06 -60.52 21.09
CA ALA A 18 1.19 -60.80 19.67
C ALA A 18 1.44 -59.48 18.92
N ARG A 19 2.54 -59.42 18.16
CA ARG A 19 2.76 -58.41 17.12
C ARG A 19 1.58 -58.49 16.14
N LYS A 20 0.64 -57.54 16.21
CA LYS A 20 -0.36 -57.35 15.17
C LYS A 20 0.24 -56.43 14.11
N ASP A 21 0.83 -57.04 13.09
CA ASP A 21 0.94 -56.41 11.77
C ASP A 21 -0.47 -56.04 11.31
N VAL A 22 -0.80 -54.75 11.33
CA VAL A 22 -2.05 -54.24 10.74
C VAL A 22 -1.85 -54.25 9.22
N ARG A 23 -2.07 -55.41 8.59
CA ARG A 23 -2.31 -55.46 7.14
C ARG A 23 -3.69 -54.88 6.87
N CYS A 24 -3.75 -53.58 6.58
CA CYS A 24 -4.92 -52.96 5.95
C CYS A 24 -5.16 -53.65 4.60
N ARG A 25 -6.30 -54.36 4.47
CA ARG A 25 -6.76 -54.87 3.18
C ARG A 25 -7.02 -53.67 2.26
N VAL A 26 -6.19 -53.55 1.23
CA VAL A 26 -6.40 -52.62 0.11
C VAL A 26 -7.73 -53.01 -0.55
N ALA A 27 -8.74 -52.14 -0.44
CA ALA A 27 -9.96 -52.28 -1.22
C ALA A 27 -9.58 -52.25 -2.71
N SER A 28 -10.21 -53.13 -3.49
CA SER A 28 -10.00 -53.33 -4.94
C SER A 28 -9.79 -52.03 -5.70
N ILE A 29 -8.70 -51.97 -6.47
CA ILE A 29 -8.34 -50.90 -7.42
C ILE A 29 -9.56 -50.66 -8.33
N PRO A 30 -10.08 -49.42 -8.46
CA PRO A 30 -11.11 -49.13 -9.44
C PRO A 30 -10.60 -49.51 -10.83
N ASN A 31 -11.49 -49.97 -11.71
CA ASN A 31 -11.16 -50.45 -13.04
C ASN A 31 -10.18 -49.46 -13.73
N GLN A 32 -8.93 -49.88 -14.01
CA GLN A 32 -7.85 -48.97 -14.46
C GLN A 32 -8.19 -48.19 -15.73
N GLU A 33 -9.20 -48.64 -16.49
CA GLU A 33 -9.73 -47.99 -17.70
C GLU A 33 -10.51 -46.68 -17.43
N SER A 34 -10.91 -46.39 -16.19
CA SER A 34 -11.71 -45.18 -15.87
C SER A 34 -10.90 -43.99 -15.33
N VAL A 35 -9.58 -44.10 -15.23
CA VAL A 35 -8.72 -42.99 -14.72
C VAL A 35 -8.33 -42.07 -15.87
N PRO A 36 -8.56 -40.74 -15.78
CA PRO A 36 -8.19 -39.79 -16.82
C PRO A 36 -6.69 -39.84 -17.16
N ALA A 37 -6.35 -39.68 -18.44
CA ALA A 37 -4.97 -39.79 -18.94
C ALA A 37 -4.00 -38.83 -18.24
N VAL A 38 -4.43 -37.59 -17.99
CA VAL A 38 -3.64 -36.58 -17.25
C VAL A 38 -3.31 -37.02 -15.83
N THR A 39 -4.24 -37.70 -15.14
CA THR A 39 -4.01 -38.26 -13.81
C THR A 39 -2.98 -39.38 -13.90
N LYS A 40 -3.11 -40.28 -14.86
CA LYS A 40 -2.14 -41.36 -15.04
C LYS A 40 -0.73 -40.81 -15.33
N GLU A 41 -0.60 -39.82 -16.21
CA GLU A 41 0.68 -39.15 -16.51
C GLU A 41 1.33 -38.58 -15.23
N ILE A 42 0.57 -37.85 -14.41
CA ILE A 42 1.08 -37.26 -13.16
C ILE A 42 1.52 -38.35 -12.19
N TYR A 43 0.69 -39.37 -11.99
CA TYR A 43 0.96 -40.40 -10.98
C TYR A 43 2.14 -41.29 -11.39
N ASP A 44 2.23 -41.67 -12.66
CA ASP A 44 3.37 -42.44 -13.20
C ASP A 44 4.66 -41.62 -13.09
N LYS A 45 4.62 -40.33 -13.48
CA LYS A 45 5.78 -39.43 -13.44
C LYS A 45 6.35 -39.24 -12.03
N PHE A 46 5.49 -39.13 -11.02
CA PHE A 46 5.91 -38.89 -9.63
C PHE A 46 5.89 -40.16 -8.76
N GLY A 47 5.62 -41.33 -9.35
CA GLY A 47 5.58 -42.63 -8.66
C GLY A 47 4.54 -42.69 -7.54
N LEU A 48 3.34 -42.17 -7.79
CA LEU A 48 2.26 -42.01 -6.81
C LEU A 48 1.20 -43.12 -6.97
N PRO A 49 0.62 -43.65 -5.89
CA PRO A 49 -0.48 -44.59 -5.98
C PRO A 49 -1.82 -43.88 -6.17
N ILE A 50 -2.68 -44.39 -7.06
CA ILE A 50 -4.05 -43.89 -7.19
C ILE A 50 -4.90 -44.48 -6.06
N VAL A 51 -5.34 -43.60 -5.16
CA VAL A 51 -6.04 -43.98 -3.95
C VAL A 51 -7.30 -43.13 -3.82
N GLU A 52 -8.46 -43.75 -3.98
CA GLU A 52 -9.75 -43.10 -3.76
C GLU A 52 -10.31 -43.52 -2.39
N ALA A 53 -10.92 -42.57 -1.68
CA ALA A 53 -11.62 -42.84 -0.43
C ALA A 53 -13.13 -42.89 -0.69
N PRO A 54 -13.83 -44.00 -0.34
CA PRO A 54 -15.28 -44.11 -0.56
C PRO A 54 -16.08 -42.96 0.08
N ASN A 55 -15.64 -42.53 1.27
CA ASN A 55 -16.22 -41.44 2.05
C ASN A 55 -15.63 -40.05 1.74
N ALA A 56 -14.83 -39.90 0.67
CA ALA A 56 -14.38 -38.58 0.23
C ALA A 56 -15.58 -37.66 -0.06
N ARG A 57 -15.45 -36.37 0.29
CA ARG A 57 -16.45 -35.34 0.01
C ARG A 57 -16.45 -34.89 -1.45
N VAL A 58 -15.32 -35.10 -2.13
CA VAL A 58 -15.16 -34.78 -3.55
C VAL A 58 -15.10 -36.06 -4.38
N GLU A 59 -15.37 -35.91 -5.67
CA GLU A 59 -15.27 -36.97 -6.67
C GLU A 59 -14.54 -36.43 -7.91
N ARG A 60 -13.83 -37.36 -8.57
CA ARG A 60 -13.06 -37.11 -9.78
C ARG A 60 -14.00 -36.98 -10.98
N GLN A 61 -13.73 -35.99 -11.82
CA GLN A 61 -14.45 -35.74 -13.07
C GLN A 61 -13.69 -36.37 -14.25
N VAL A 62 -14.36 -36.51 -15.41
CA VAL A 62 -13.79 -37.12 -16.63
C VAL A 62 -12.53 -36.39 -17.12
N ASN A 63 -12.47 -35.06 -16.96
CA ASN A 63 -11.31 -34.24 -17.30
C ASN A 63 -10.20 -34.26 -16.22
N GLY A 64 -10.32 -35.08 -15.18
CA GLY A 64 -9.33 -35.21 -14.10
C GLY A 64 -9.53 -34.27 -12.92
N THR A 65 -10.38 -33.24 -13.02
CA THR A 65 -10.62 -32.30 -11.91
C THR A 65 -11.43 -32.94 -10.78
N PHE A 66 -11.50 -32.26 -9.64
CA PHE A 66 -12.29 -32.70 -8.49
C PHE A 66 -13.42 -31.72 -8.18
N LYS A 67 -14.62 -32.27 -7.97
CA LYS A 67 -15.83 -31.53 -7.60
C LYS A 67 -16.41 -32.07 -6.29
N LEU A 68 -17.14 -31.25 -5.52
CA LEU A 68 -17.93 -31.79 -4.40
C LEU A 68 -19.01 -32.74 -4.93
N LYS A 69 -19.17 -33.88 -4.25
CA LYS A 69 -20.29 -34.79 -4.46
C LYS A 69 -21.60 -34.06 -4.19
N GLU A 70 -22.66 -34.41 -4.92
CA GLU A 70 -23.98 -33.77 -4.79
C GLU A 70 -24.50 -33.79 -3.34
N THR A 71 -24.31 -34.92 -2.64
CA THR A 71 -24.67 -35.12 -1.23
C THR A 71 -23.92 -34.20 -0.25
N GLN A 72 -22.86 -33.53 -0.69
CA GLN A 72 -22.02 -32.63 0.11
C GLN A 72 -22.21 -31.15 -0.25
N THR A 73 -23.16 -30.81 -1.12
CA THR A 73 -23.38 -29.43 -1.59
C THR A 73 -24.25 -28.58 -0.67
N SER A 74 -24.98 -29.19 0.27
CA SER A 74 -25.80 -28.47 1.24
C SER A 74 -24.95 -27.70 2.26
N GLY A 75 -25.30 -26.44 2.53
CA GLY A 75 -24.63 -25.62 3.57
C GLY A 75 -23.21 -25.16 3.24
N ILE A 76 -22.72 -25.33 2.01
CA ILE A 76 -21.37 -24.93 1.61
C ILE A 76 -21.22 -23.40 1.51
N ASN A 77 -19.99 -22.92 1.72
CA ASN A 77 -19.69 -21.49 1.67
C ASN A 77 -19.76 -20.90 0.23
N PRO A 78 -19.90 -19.58 0.08
CA PRO A 78 -20.04 -18.94 -1.24
C PRO A 78 -18.91 -19.25 -2.24
N PHE A 79 -17.69 -19.50 -1.79
CA PHE A 79 -16.58 -19.81 -2.68
C PHE A 79 -16.62 -21.25 -3.20
N GLU A 80 -17.19 -22.17 -2.43
CA GLU A 80 -17.43 -23.53 -2.92
C GLU A 80 -18.55 -23.51 -3.96
N LYS A 81 -19.62 -22.72 -3.75
CA LYS A 81 -20.65 -22.48 -4.77
C LYS A 81 -20.04 -21.92 -6.06
N MET A 82 -19.15 -20.94 -5.94
CA MET A 82 -18.41 -20.37 -7.07
C MET A 82 -17.59 -21.43 -7.83
N LYS A 83 -16.83 -22.27 -7.12
CA LYS A 83 -16.05 -23.36 -7.74
C LYS A 83 -16.94 -24.40 -8.42
N LEU A 84 -18.10 -24.72 -7.84
CA LEU A 84 -19.07 -25.66 -8.43
C LEU A 84 -19.75 -25.12 -9.67
N ALA A 85 -20.03 -23.81 -9.69
CA ALA A 85 -20.70 -23.16 -10.81
C ALA A 85 -19.81 -23.11 -12.06
N LYS A 86 -18.49 -22.98 -11.88
CA LYS A 86 -17.49 -23.02 -12.95
C LYS A 86 -16.14 -23.36 -12.35
N ASP A 87 -15.55 -24.47 -12.81
CA ASP A 87 -14.31 -25.00 -12.27
C ASP A 87 -13.11 -24.09 -12.61
N PRO A 88 -12.37 -23.57 -11.61
CA PRO A 88 -11.26 -22.65 -11.87
C PRO A 88 -10.07 -23.29 -12.58
N HIS A 89 -9.85 -24.60 -12.45
CA HIS A 89 -8.74 -25.26 -13.14
C HIS A 89 -9.04 -25.34 -14.64
N GLN A 90 -10.21 -25.86 -15.01
CA GLN A 90 -10.63 -25.92 -16.40
C GLN A 90 -10.67 -24.51 -17.01
N SER A 91 -11.40 -23.58 -16.39
CA SER A 91 -11.61 -22.25 -16.97
C SER A 91 -10.35 -21.37 -17.03
N MET A 92 -9.62 -21.24 -15.91
CA MET A 92 -8.52 -20.28 -15.83
C MET A 92 -7.19 -20.87 -16.26
N ILE A 93 -6.94 -22.17 -16.05
CA ILE A 93 -5.64 -22.78 -16.35
C ILE A 93 -5.67 -23.43 -17.73
N MET A 94 -6.69 -24.25 -18.03
CA MET A 94 -6.76 -25.00 -19.28
C MET A 94 -7.29 -24.14 -20.44
N ASP A 95 -8.46 -23.54 -20.24
CA ASP A 95 -9.18 -22.78 -21.28
C ASP A 95 -8.67 -21.34 -21.40
N LYS A 96 -7.88 -20.87 -20.42
CA LYS A 96 -7.31 -19.52 -20.35
C LYS A 96 -8.35 -18.42 -20.57
N ASP A 97 -9.50 -18.53 -19.91
CA ASP A 97 -10.62 -17.59 -20.05
C ASP A 97 -10.21 -16.11 -19.88
N TYR A 98 -9.11 -15.84 -19.17
CA TYR A 98 -8.55 -14.51 -19.03
C TYR A 98 -8.17 -13.85 -20.37
N GLU A 99 -7.84 -14.61 -21.41
CA GLU A 99 -7.57 -14.09 -22.77
C GLU A 99 -8.83 -13.47 -23.39
N ARG A 100 -9.98 -14.14 -23.23
CA ARG A 100 -11.27 -13.60 -23.64
C ARG A 100 -11.67 -12.41 -22.75
N MET A 101 -11.52 -12.54 -21.43
CA MET A 101 -11.87 -11.49 -20.46
C MET A 101 -11.08 -10.20 -20.68
N ALA A 102 -9.83 -10.29 -21.16
CA ALA A 102 -9.01 -9.13 -21.49
C ALA A 102 -9.74 -8.17 -22.46
N ASN A 103 -10.53 -8.71 -23.38
CA ASN A 103 -11.23 -7.93 -24.42
C ASN A 103 -12.64 -7.45 -24.03
N ILE A 104 -13.19 -7.90 -22.89
CA ILE A 104 -14.54 -7.51 -22.45
C ILE A 104 -14.43 -6.32 -21.51
N PRO A 105 -15.18 -5.21 -21.68
CA PRO A 105 -15.14 -4.08 -20.75
C PRO A 105 -15.41 -4.50 -19.30
N LEU A 106 -14.74 -3.87 -18.34
CA LEU A 106 -14.84 -4.25 -16.94
C LEU A 106 -16.26 -4.05 -16.40
N GLU A 107 -16.97 -3.04 -16.87
CA GLU A 107 -18.36 -2.74 -16.55
C GLU A 107 -19.32 -3.82 -17.03
N GLU A 108 -18.97 -4.52 -18.12
CA GLU A 108 -19.73 -5.67 -18.60
C GLU A 108 -19.42 -6.93 -17.80
N LEU A 109 -18.16 -7.13 -17.41
CA LEU A 109 -17.78 -8.22 -16.51
C LEU A 109 -18.34 -8.04 -15.09
N ASP A 110 -18.62 -6.80 -14.68
CA ASP A 110 -19.32 -6.50 -13.44
C ASP A 110 -20.84 -6.82 -13.53
N LYS A 111 -21.38 -6.99 -14.74
CA LYS A 111 -22.76 -7.44 -14.94
C LYS A 111 -22.82 -8.97 -14.87
N GLY A 112 -23.46 -9.45 -13.81
CA GLY A 112 -23.74 -10.88 -13.62
C GLY A 112 -22.73 -11.57 -12.71
N LYS A 113 -23.26 -12.40 -11.81
CA LYS A 113 -22.50 -13.02 -10.73
C LYS A 113 -21.32 -13.88 -11.20
N MET A 114 -21.49 -14.58 -12.33
CA MET A 114 -20.45 -15.47 -12.87
C MET A 114 -19.20 -14.70 -13.31
N ASN A 115 -19.40 -13.59 -14.02
CA ASN A 115 -18.32 -12.74 -14.52
C ASN A 115 -17.60 -12.01 -13.38
N GLU A 116 -18.36 -11.51 -12.40
CA GLU A 116 -17.81 -10.93 -11.18
C GLU A 116 -16.94 -11.95 -10.43
N ASP A 117 -17.42 -13.19 -10.29
CA ASP A 117 -16.67 -14.28 -9.66
C ASP A 117 -15.41 -14.67 -10.45
N ASP A 118 -15.43 -14.60 -11.79
CA ASP A 118 -14.24 -14.83 -12.61
C ASP A 118 -13.15 -13.80 -12.26
N ILE A 119 -13.50 -12.52 -12.26
CA ILE A 119 -12.55 -11.43 -11.98
C ILE A 119 -12.08 -11.42 -10.52
N ASP A 120 -13.02 -11.47 -9.58
CA ASP A 120 -12.73 -11.23 -8.17
C ASP A 120 -12.22 -12.48 -7.46
N ALA A 121 -12.49 -13.67 -8.01
CA ALA A 121 -12.14 -14.94 -7.38
C ALA A 121 -11.35 -15.89 -8.28
N ARG A 122 -11.85 -16.30 -9.45
CA ARG A 122 -11.21 -17.37 -10.25
C ARG A 122 -9.85 -16.97 -10.80
N LEU A 123 -9.65 -15.71 -11.20
CA LEU A 123 -8.34 -15.18 -11.61
C LEU A 123 -7.21 -15.40 -10.58
N LYS A 124 -7.55 -15.65 -9.30
CA LYS A 124 -6.56 -15.99 -8.27
C LYS A 124 -5.92 -17.38 -8.47
N TRP A 125 -6.51 -18.25 -9.30
CA TRP A 125 -5.89 -19.51 -9.76
C TRP A 125 -4.80 -19.28 -10.82
N VAL A 126 -4.78 -18.13 -11.49
CA VAL A 126 -3.67 -17.68 -12.34
C VAL A 126 -2.91 -16.51 -11.70
N GLY A 127 -3.14 -16.28 -10.41
CA GLY A 127 -2.35 -15.38 -9.58
C GLY A 127 -2.64 -13.89 -9.73
N PHE A 128 -3.75 -13.51 -10.36
CA PHE A 128 -4.20 -12.12 -10.46
C PHE A 128 -5.29 -11.82 -9.44
N PHE A 129 -5.19 -10.66 -8.78
CA PHE A 129 -6.03 -10.30 -7.64
C PHE A 129 -6.61 -8.90 -7.81
N HIS A 130 -7.86 -8.84 -8.29
CA HIS A 130 -8.58 -7.58 -8.44
C HIS A 130 -8.64 -6.81 -7.12
N ARG A 131 -8.34 -5.51 -7.16
CA ARG A 131 -8.35 -4.58 -6.03
C ARG A 131 -9.63 -3.75 -5.96
N ARG A 132 -10.78 -4.38 -6.22
CA ARG A 132 -12.13 -3.78 -6.34
C ARG A 132 -12.41 -2.58 -5.42
N LYS A 133 -12.10 -2.69 -4.13
CA LYS A 133 -12.44 -1.65 -3.13
C LYS A 133 -11.48 -0.45 -3.09
N ILE A 134 -10.21 -0.65 -3.43
CA ILE A 134 -9.14 0.33 -3.14
C ILE A 134 -8.63 0.98 -4.43
N THR A 135 -8.33 0.16 -5.43
CA THR A 135 -7.88 0.59 -6.76
C THR A 135 -8.68 -0.21 -7.80
N TYR A 136 -9.92 0.21 -8.05
CA TYR A 136 -10.84 -0.48 -8.95
C TYR A 136 -10.23 -0.66 -10.34
N GLY A 137 -10.46 -1.82 -10.97
CA GLY A 137 -9.89 -2.19 -12.26
C GLY A 137 -8.39 -2.55 -12.25
N ARG A 138 -7.70 -2.33 -11.12
CA ARG A 138 -6.30 -2.71 -10.96
C ARG A 138 -6.15 -4.07 -10.27
N PHE A 139 -5.12 -4.78 -10.67
CA PHE A 139 -4.75 -6.08 -10.14
C PHE A 139 -3.37 -5.97 -9.50
N PHE A 140 -3.17 -6.78 -8.46
CA PHE A 140 -1.81 -7.24 -8.18
C PHE A 140 -1.68 -8.68 -8.67
N MET A 141 -0.46 -9.06 -9.01
CA MET A 141 -0.08 -10.41 -9.40
C MET A 141 0.87 -10.97 -8.35
N ARG A 142 0.74 -12.25 -8.03
CA ARG A 142 1.67 -12.97 -7.17
C ARG A 142 2.31 -14.11 -7.96
N THR A 143 3.63 -14.22 -7.87
CA THR A 143 4.42 -15.27 -8.54
C THR A 143 4.42 -16.58 -7.75
N LYS A 144 4.88 -17.65 -8.37
CA LYS A 144 5.45 -18.84 -7.73
C LYS A 144 6.96 -18.75 -7.81
N LEU A 145 7.61 -18.90 -6.67
CA LEU A 145 9.03 -18.70 -6.51
C LEU A 145 9.57 -19.66 -5.45
N PRO A 146 9.77 -20.95 -5.79
CA PRO A 146 10.22 -21.95 -4.83
C PRO A 146 11.52 -21.49 -4.17
N ASN A 147 11.58 -21.58 -2.85
CA ASN A 147 12.74 -21.16 -2.05
C ASN A 147 13.09 -19.65 -2.13
N GLY A 148 12.29 -18.84 -2.82
CA GLY A 148 12.55 -17.42 -3.03
C GLY A 148 13.76 -17.10 -3.92
N ILE A 149 14.29 -18.07 -4.66
CA ILE A 149 15.49 -17.91 -5.49
C ILE A 149 15.07 -17.69 -6.95
N GLN A 150 15.64 -16.67 -7.59
CA GLN A 150 15.39 -16.35 -9.00
C GLN A 150 16.63 -15.78 -9.69
N THR A 151 16.61 -15.73 -11.00
CA THR A 151 17.67 -15.10 -11.79
C THR A 151 17.46 -13.59 -11.95
N SER A 152 18.52 -12.85 -12.26
CA SER A 152 18.45 -11.43 -12.63
C SER A 152 17.50 -11.18 -13.81
N ALA A 153 17.49 -12.04 -14.83
CA ALA A 153 16.57 -11.96 -15.96
C ALA A 153 15.09 -12.05 -15.54
N GLN A 154 14.78 -12.91 -14.57
CA GLN A 154 13.44 -13.01 -13.99
C GLN A 154 13.06 -11.74 -13.22
N VAL A 155 14.00 -11.15 -12.46
CA VAL A 155 13.77 -9.86 -11.78
C VAL A 155 13.52 -8.74 -12.80
N ARG A 156 14.29 -8.68 -13.89
CA ARG A 156 14.08 -7.68 -14.97
C ARG A 156 12.72 -7.84 -15.63
N CYS A 157 12.29 -9.07 -15.95
CA CYS A 157 10.96 -9.31 -16.50
C CYS A 157 9.86 -8.79 -15.57
N LEU A 158 9.99 -8.98 -14.26
CA LEU A 158 9.03 -8.45 -13.29
C LEU A 158 9.11 -6.92 -13.18
N ALA A 159 10.31 -6.34 -13.28
CA ALA A 159 10.51 -4.89 -13.33
C ALA A 159 9.87 -4.27 -14.58
N ASP A 160 9.99 -4.91 -15.75
CA ASP A 160 9.34 -4.50 -17.01
C ASP A 160 7.83 -4.44 -16.81
N ILE A 161 7.24 -5.46 -16.17
CA ILE A 161 5.79 -5.51 -15.91
C ILE A 161 5.36 -4.39 -14.96
N VAL A 162 6.15 -4.08 -13.93
CA VAL A 162 5.87 -2.95 -13.03
C VAL A 162 5.98 -1.62 -13.78
N ALA A 163 6.97 -1.48 -14.66
CA ALA A 163 7.23 -0.28 -15.44
C ALA A 163 6.13 0.04 -16.47
N MET A 164 5.31 -0.94 -16.88
CA MET A 164 4.14 -0.71 -17.74
C MET A 164 3.12 0.27 -17.11
N HIS A 165 3.14 0.42 -15.78
CA HIS A 165 2.22 1.31 -15.06
C HIS A 165 2.99 2.27 -14.15
N PRO A 166 3.68 3.31 -14.69
CA PRO A 166 4.57 4.16 -13.90
C PRO A 166 3.89 4.93 -12.77
N ASN A 167 2.56 5.11 -12.82
CA ASN A 167 1.77 5.81 -11.80
C ASN A 167 1.14 4.89 -10.75
N ASP A 168 0.91 3.61 -11.07
CA ASP A 168 0.19 2.66 -10.21
C ASP A 168 1.05 1.45 -9.80
N GLY A 169 2.14 1.21 -10.53
CA GLY A 169 3.00 0.04 -10.44
C GLY A 169 4.05 0.18 -9.35
N CYS A 170 4.15 -0.85 -8.52
CA CYS A 170 5.24 -1.10 -7.58
C CYS A 170 5.33 -2.60 -7.31
N ALA A 171 6.40 -3.02 -6.64
CA ALA A 171 6.61 -4.40 -6.21
C ALA A 171 6.74 -4.51 -4.70
N ASP A 172 6.37 -5.67 -4.16
CA ASP A 172 6.56 -6.01 -2.76
C ASP A 172 7.13 -7.41 -2.59
N ILE A 173 8.14 -7.55 -1.73
CA ILE A 173 8.58 -8.84 -1.19
C ILE A 173 7.60 -9.24 -0.08
N THR A 174 7.15 -10.50 -0.11
CA THR A 174 6.14 -11.03 0.81
C THR A 174 6.73 -11.88 1.93
N THR A 175 5.94 -12.13 2.97
CA THR A 175 6.26 -13.01 4.11
C THR A 175 6.35 -14.51 3.78
N ARG A 176 6.43 -14.84 2.49
CA ARG A 176 6.73 -16.18 1.97
C ARG A 176 7.80 -16.11 0.88
N GLN A 177 8.77 -15.19 1.03
CA GLN A 177 9.92 -15.00 0.14
C GLN A 177 9.54 -15.00 -1.34
N ASN A 178 8.62 -14.12 -1.70
CA ASN A 178 7.97 -14.15 -3.02
C ASN A 178 7.60 -12.74 -3.46
N TRP A 179 7.38 -12.52 -4.76
CA TRP A 179 6.96 -11.23 -5.31
C TRP A 179 5.45 -11.01 -5.34
N GLN A 180 5.07 -9.77 -5.10
CA GLN A 180 3.81 -9.20 -5.53
C GLN A 180 4.07 -7.94 -6.35
N ILE A 181 3.64 -7.92 -7.60
CA ILE A 181 3.69 -6.72 -8.45
C ILE A 181 2.28 -6.14 -8.59
N ARG A 182 2.16 -4.81 -8.75
CA ARG A 182 0.89 -4.08 -8.71
C ARG A 182 0.71 -3.19 -9.93
N GLY A 183 -0.51 -2.69 -10.14
CA GLY A 183 -0.81 -1.66 -11.13
C GLY A 183 -1.40 -2.17 -12.46
N MET A 184 -1.34 -3.47 -12.70
CA MET A 184 -1.81 -4.10 -13.94
C MET A 184 -3.32 -3.97 -14.10
N THR A 185 -3.79 -3.88 -15.34
CA THR A 185 -5.21 -4.04 -15.70
C THR A 185 -5.48 -5.48 -16.14
N LYS A 186 -6.72 -5.77 -16.54
CA LYS A 186 -7.10 -7.09 -17.05
C LYS A 186 -6.56 -7.35 -18.46
N GLU A 187 -6.40 -6.28 -19.25
CA GLU A 187 -5.91 -6.30 -20.63
C GLU A 187 -4.46 -6.79 -20.68
N ASP A 188 -3.68 -6.47 -19.64
CA ASP A 188 -2.26 -6.84 -19.57
C ASP A 188 -2.06 -8.34 -19.25
N ILE A 189 -3.07 -9.02 -18.70
CA ILE A 189 -2.93 -10.39 -18.14
C ILE A 189 -2.35 -11.37 -19.16
N PRO A 190 -2.85 -11.49 -20.41
CA PRO A 190 -2.30 -12.44 -21.38
C PRO A 190 -0.84 -12.15 -21.74
N GLU A 191 -0.49 -10.87 -21.91
CA GLU A 191 0.88 -10.43 -22.20
C GLU A 191 1.82 -10.77 -21.05
N ILE A 192 1.42 -10.49 -19.82
CA ILE A 192 2.21 -10.76 -18.63
C ILE A 192 2.47 -12.26 -18.47
N VAL A 193 1.43 -13.09 -18.61
CA VAL A 193 1.57 -14.55 -18.52
C VAL A 193 2.61 -15.06 -19.53
N ARG A 194 2.56 -14.57 -20.78
CA ARG A 194 3.53 -14.95 -21.81
C ARG A 194 4.95 -14.45 -21.51
N ARG A 195 5.12 -13.21 -21.01
CA ARG A 195 6.44 -12.69 -20.61
C ARG A 195 7.05 -13.51 -19.48
N MET A 196 6.24 -13.88 -18.49
CA MET A 196 6.68 -14.71 -17.38
C MET A 196 7.10 -16.11 -17.85
N ASP A 197 6.30 -16.74 -18.70
CA ASP A 197 6.60 -18.06 -19.25
C ASP A 197 7.93 -18.07 -20.02
N ALA A 198 8.20 -17.02 -20.80
CA ALA A 198 9.44 -16.87 -21.56
C ALA A 198 10.72 -16.84 -20.69
N VAL A 199 10.61 -16.48 -19.40
CA VAL A 199 11.72 -16.50 -18.44
C VAL A 199 11.59 -17.61 -17.39
N GLY A 200 10.66 -18.55 -17.58
CA GLY A 200 10.42 -19.67 -16.66
C GLY A 200 9.78 -19.28 -15.33
N LEU A 201 9.07 -18.14 -15.27
CA LEU A 201 8.24 -17.74 -14.14
C LEU A 201 6.78 -18.14 -14.36
N THR A 202 6.04 -18.31 -13.26
CA THR A 202 4.59 -18.52 -13.30
C THR A 202 3.90 -17.85 -12.12
N SER A 203 2.61 -17.54 -12.27
CA SER A 203 1.73 -17.00 -11.23
C SER A 203 0.64 -17.99 -10.82
N MET A 204 0.66 -19.20 -11.38
CA MET A 204 -0.39 -20.20 -11.24
C MET A 204 -0.58 -20.65 -9.77
N GLN A 205 -1.84 -20.80 -9.38
CA GLN A 205 -2.32 -21.31 -8.09
C GLN A 205 -1.78 -20.53 -6.86
N THR A 206 -1.51 -19.23 -6.95
CA THR A 206 -0.91 -18.45 -5.83
C THR A 206 -1.93 -17.84 -4.87
N GLY A 207 -3.23 -17.99 -5.16
CA GLY A 207 -4.34 -17.42 -4.41
C GLY A 207 -5.46 -18.39 -4.07
N LEU A 208 -6.40 -17.91 -3.26
CA LEU A 208 -7.53 -18.68 -2.72
C LEU A 208 -7.17 -20.08 -2.19
N ASP A 209 -7.86 -21.11 -2.64
CA ASP A 209 -7.89 -22.46 -2.09
C ASP A 209 -6.91 -23.36 -2.84
N ASN A 210 -5.66 -22.90 -2.84
CA ASN A 210 -4.51 -23.56 -3.44
C ASN A 210 -3.38 -23.66 -2.42
N HIS A 211 -2.41 -24.50 -2.76
CA HIS A 211 -1.07 -24.44 -2.20
C HIS A 211 -0.47 -23.03 -2.39
N ARG A 212 0.34 -22.58 -1.44
CA ARG A 212 1.04 -21.29 -1.51
C ARG A 212 2.49 -21.50 -1.91
N ASN A 213 3.28 -20.43 -1.89
CA ASN A 213 4.71 -20.51 -2.21
C ASN A 213 5.40 -21.51 -1.27
N THR A 214 6.23 -22.38 -1.85
CA THR A 214 7.05 -23.35 -1.12
C THR A 214 8.26 -22.64 -0.55
N VAL A 215 8.27 -22.50 0.77
CA VAL A 215 9.32 -21.76 1.49
C VAL A 215 10.50 -22.70 1.78
N GLY A 216 11.72 -22.22 1.65
CA GLY A 216 12.94 -22.94 2.01
C GLY A 216 14.01 -22.01 2.55
N ASN A 217 15.20 -22.55 2.82
CA ASN A 217 16.33 -21.84 3.37
C ASN A 217 16.78 -20.70 2.43
N PRO A 218 16.76 -19.42 2.82
CA PRO A 218 17.26 -18.34 1.96
C PRO A 218 18.74 -18.48 1.61
N LEU A 219 19.51 -19.24 2.39
CA LEU A 219 20.93 -19.52 2.19
C LEU A 219 21.22 -20.91 1.57
N ALA A 220 20.20 -21.55 1.00
CA ALA A 220 20.31 -22.89 0.43
C ALA A 220 21.45 -22.97 -0.62
N GLY A 221 22.35 -23.93 -0.46
CA GLY A 221 23.48 -24.18 -1.34
C GLY A 221 24.69 -23.26 -1.14
N ILE A 222 24.63 -22.27 -0.25
CA ILE A 222 25.72 -21.29 -0.05
C ILE A 222 26.21 -21.18 1.39
N ASP A 223 25.40 -21.53 2.38
CA ASP A 223 25.77 -21.43 3.80
C ASP A 223 26.71 -22.59 4.21
N PRO A 224 27.87 -22.31 4.83
CA PRO A 224 28.75 -23.34 5.41
C PRO A 224 28.05 -24.23 6.46
N GLU A 225 26.99 -23.71 7.06
CA GLU A 225 26.30 -24.30 8.22
C GLU A 225 24.93 -24.89 7.85
N GLU A 226 24.60 -24.99 6.57
CA GLU A 226 23.34 -25.60 6.15
C GLU A 226 23.33 -27.11 6.41
N ILE A 227 22.16 -27.63 6.79
CA ILE A 227 21.95 -29.06 6.99
C ILE A 227 21.72 -29.74 5.63
N ILE A 228 20.92 -29.10 4.76
CA ILE A 228 20.59 -29.59 3.43
C ILE A 228 20.17 -28.43 2.52
N ASP A 229 20.60 -28.48 1.26
CA ASP A 229 20.13 -27.54 0.24
C ASP A 229 18.65 -27.80 -0.10
N THR A 230 17.80 -26.85 0.27
CA THR A 230 16.35 -26.96 0.12
C THR A 230 15.85 -26.59 -1.28
N PHE A 231 16.65 -25.91 -2.10
CA PHE A 231 16.19 -25.36 -3.37
C PHE A 231 15.73 -26.43 -4.37
N PRO A 232 16.48 -27.53 -4.60
CA PRO A 232 16.03 -28.62 -5.48
C PRO A 232 14.72 -29.26 -4.98
N ILE A 233 14.57 -29.42 -3.67
CA ILE A 233 13.39 -30.05 -3.05
C ILE A 233 12.16 -29.16 -3.23
N CYS A 234 12.29 -27.85 -2.98
CA CYS A 234 11.21 -26.90 -3.21
C CYS A 234 10.78 -26.87 -4.68
N LYS A 235 11.72 -26.98 -5.63
CA LYS A 235 11.41 -27.06 -7.06
C LYS A 235 10.66 -28.34 -7.42
N GLU A 236 11.02 -29.49 -6.87
CA GLU A 236 10.30 -30.75 -7.15
C GLU A 236 8.87 -30.74 -6.62
N ILE A 237 8.64 -30.12 -5.45
CA ILE A 237 7.29 -29.90 -4.94
C ILE A 237 6.49 -29.03 -5.92
N ASP A 238 7.05 -27.90 -6.36
CA ASP A 238 6.38 -26.99 -7.30
C ASP A 238 6.15 -27.66 -8.68
N ARG A 239 7.09 -28.49 -9.16
CA ARG A 239 6.94 -29.30 -10.39
C ARG A 239 5.77 -30.26 -10.32
N TYR A 240 5.61 -30.99 -9.21
CA TYR A 240 4.43 -31.83 -8.99
C TYR A 240 3.15 -30.99 -8.91
N ILE A 241 3.21 -29.94 -8.12
CA ILE A 241 2.07 -29.10 -7.82
C ILE A 241 1.50 -28.41 -9.07
N LEU A 242 2.37 -27.95 -9.95
CA LEU A 242 2.00 -27.23 -11.18
C LEU A 242 1.96 -28.16 -12.38
N ASN A 243 2.29 -29.45 -12.22
CA ASN A 243 2.50 -30.40 -13.31
C ASN A 243 3.42 -29.83 -14.42
N ASP A 244 4.62 -29.39 -14.03
CA ASP A 244 5.56 -28.65 -14.90
C ASP A 244 4.93 -27.45 -15.63
N GLY A 245 4.04 -26.72 -14.96
CA GLY A 245 3.36 -25.54 -15.52
C GLY A 245 2.11 -25.84 -16.34
N LYS A 246 1.77 -27.12 -16.59
CA LYS A 246 0.55 -27.52 -17.31
C LYS A 246 -0.73 -27.39 -16.45
N GLY A 247 -0.59 -27.25 -15.14
CA GLY A 247 -1.67 -27.29 -14.17
C GLY A 247 -1.93 -28.71 -13.65
N ASN A 248 -2.08 -28.85 -12.33
CA ASN A 248 -2.40 -30.14 -11.70
C ASN A 248 -3.86 -30.17 -11.20
N PRO A 249 -4.78 -30.88 -11.87
CA PRO A 249 -6.19 -30.95 -11.47
C PRO A 249 -6.43 -31.62 -10.11
N GLU A 250 -5.46 -32.39 -9.58
CA GLU A 250 -5.59 -33.09 -8.30
C GLU A 250 -5.71 -32.14 -7.11
N ILE A 251 -5.10 -30.95 -7.19
CA ILE A 251 -4.84 -30.10 -6.02
C ILE A 251 -5.28 -28.64 -6.21
N THR A 252 -6.12 -28.37 -7.21
CA THR A 252 -6.68 -27.04 -7.48
C THR A 252 -8.00 -26.77 -6.77
N ASN A 253 -8.63 -27.79 -6.18
CA ASN A 253 -9.88 -27.65 -5.42
C ASN A 253 -9.71 -28.08 -3.95
N LEU A 254 -8.82 -27.40 -3.22
CA LEU A 254 -8.70 -27.59 -1.78
C LEU A 254 -9.87 -26.92 -1.03
N PRO A 255 -10.15 -27.30 0.24
CA PRO A 255 -11.12 -26.60 1.08
C PRO A 255 -10.68 -25.17 1.44
N ARG A 256 -9.36 -24.97 1.58
CA ARG A 256 -8.75 -23.67 1.92
C ARG A 256 -7.30 -23.59 1.49
N LYS A 257 -6.68 -22.42 1.66
CA LYS A 257 -5.24 -22.21 1.45
C LYS A 257 -4.40 -23.22 2.23
N TRP A 258 -3.26 -23.60 1.67
CA TRP A 258 -2.31 -24.53 2.28
C TRP A 258 -0.87 -24.08 2.06
N ASN A 259 -0.08 -24.03 3.13
CA ASN A 259 1.28 -23.50 3.19
C ASN A 259 2.28 -24.64 3.45
N VAL A 260 3.42 -24.63 2.77
CA VAL A 260 4.50 -25.60 2.98
C VAL A 260 5.86 -24.95 3.12
N CYS A 261 6.72 -25.56 3.92
CA CYS A 261 8.15 -25.23 3.96
C CYS A 261 9.05 -26.46 4.10
N ILE A 262 10.27 -26.36 3.59
CA ILE A 262 11.36 -27.33 3.77
C ILE A 262 12.43 -26.67 4.62
N VAL A 263 12.77 -27.26 5.77
CA VAL A 263 13.82 -26.73 6.64
C VAL A 263 15.18 -27.25 6.19
N GLY A 264 16.15 -26.35 6.05
CA GLY A 264 17.54 -26.68 5.74
C GLY A 264 18.55 -26.06 6.71
N THR A 265 18.08 -25.41 7.78
CA THR A 265 18.91 -24.63 8.70
C THR A 265 18.65 -24.95 10.15
N HIS A 266 19.67 -24.72 10.99
CA HIS A 266 19.49 -24.71 12.44
C HIS A 266 18.68 -23.48 12.90
N ASP A 267 18.74 -22.37 12.16
CA ASP A 267 18.07 -21.09 12.45
C ASP A 267 16.54 -21.15 12.33
N LEU A 268 16.02 -22.13 11.57
CA LEU A 268 14.62 -22.28 11.19
C LEU A 268 14.06 -21.02 10.51
N TYR A 269 14.81 -20.48 9.54
CA TYR A 269 14.38 -19.34 8.70
C TYR A 269 13.03 -19.55 8.01
N GLU A 270 12.63 -20.80 7.84
CA GLU A 270 11.48 -21.22 7.06
C GLU A 270 10.18 -21.24 7.88
N HIS A 271 10.27 -20.98 9.19
CA HIS A 271 9.18 -20.96 10.17
C HIS A 271 8.30 -22.23 10.12
N PRO A 272 8.85 -23.41 10.43
CA PRO A 272 8.13 -24.68 10.32
C PRO A 272 6.86 -24.74 11.19
N HIS A 273 6.90 -24.11 12.36
CA HIS A 273 5.77 -24.08 13.29
C HIS A 273 4.51 -23.39 12.73
N ILE A 274 4.56 -22.60 11.65
CA ILE A 274 3.37 -21.91 11.08
C ILE A 274 2.96 -22.37 9.67
N ASN A 275 3.51 -23.48 9.18
CA ASN A 275 3.14 -24.04 7.89
C ASN A 275 2.17 -25.21 8.04
N ASP A 276 1.25 -25.38 7.09
CA ASP A 276 0.32 -26.51 7.12
C ASP A 276 1.10 -27.83 6.97
N LEU A 277 2.20 -27.85 6.23
CA LEU A 277 3.17 -28.94 6.19
C LEU A 277 4.59 -28.40 6.32
N ALA A 278 5.36 -28.95 7.24
CA ALA A 278 6.79 -28.66 7.36
C ALA A 278 7.60 -29.95 7.38
N PHE A 279 8.71 -29.92 6.66
CA PHE A 279 9.69 -31.00 6.62
C PHE A 279 10.91 -30.59 7.43
N MET A 280 11.13 -31.25 8.56
CA MET A 280 12.24 -31.01 9.50
C MET A 280 13.37 -32.00 9.20
N PRO A 281 14.61 -31.57 8.89
CA PRO A 281 15.69 -32.47 8.50
C PRO A 281 16.02 -33.43 9.64
N ALA A 282 16.04 -34.73 9.35
CA ALA A 282 16.19 -35.76 10.34
C ALA A 282 16.88 -37.02 9.78
N MET A 283 17.69 -37.66 10.62
CA MET A 283 18.31 -38.96 10.32
C MET A 283 17.42 -40.10 10.81
N LYS A 284 17.29 -41.14 9.98
CA LYS A 284 16.69 -42.40 10.39
C LYS A 284 17.42 -43.57 9.77
N ASP A 285 17.89 -44.50 10.61
CA ASP A 285 18.61 -45.70 10.20
C ASP A 285 19.79 -45.39 9.24
N GLY A 286 20.53 -44.29 9.51
CA GLY A 286 21.65 -43.84 8.69
C GLY A 286 21.27 -43.15 7.36
N VAL A 287 19.97 -42.96 7.10
CA VAL A 287 19.46 -42.29 5.89
C VAL A 287 18.97 -40.87 6.24
N MET A 288 19.36 -39.91 5.42
CA MET A 288 18.90 -38.52 5.51
C MET A 288 17.47 -38.39 4.97
N GLY A 289 16.63 -37.67 5.70
CA GLY A 289 15.26 -37.42 5.33
C GLY A 289 14.64 -36.31 6.18
N PHE A 290 13.33 -36.41 6.38
CA PHE A 290 12.57 -35.39 7.07
C PHE A 290 11.52 -35.97 8.00
N ASN A 291 11.54 -35.50 9.25
CA ASN A 291 10.39 -35.54 10.14
C ASN A 291 9.28 -34.62 9.61
N VAL A 292 8.02 -34.99 9.84
CA VAL A 292 6.86 -34.30 9.28
C VAL A 292 6.03 -33.62 10.38
N LEU A 293 5.90 -32.30 10.29
CA LEU A 293 4.97 -31.50 11.08
C LEU A 293 3.77 -31.07 10.24
N VAL A 294 2.58 -31.01 10.84
CA VAL A 294 1.33 -30.69 10.14
C VAL A 294 0.44 -29.70 10.90
N GLY A 295 -0.33 -28.92 10.16
CA GLY A 295 -1.45 -28.13 10.67
C GLY A 295 -1.14 -26.69 11.07
N GLY A 296 0.11 -26.24 11.05
CA GLY A 296 0.47 -24.87 11.44
C GLY A 296 -0.27 -23.81 10.62
N PHE A 297 -0.91 -22.86 11.29
CA PHE A 297 -1.65 -21.83 10.60
C PHE A 297 -2.04 -20.60 11.42
N PHE A 298 -2.18 -19.47 10.71
CA PHE A 298 -2.85 -18.27 11.23
C PHE A 298 -4.16 -17.92 10.52
N SER A 299 -5.09 -17.37 11.30
CA SER A 299 -6.37 -16.80 10.89
C SER A 299 -6.89 -15.82 11.94
N ALA A 300 -7.95 -15.07 11.61
CA ALA A 300 -8.59 -14.16 12.54
C ALA A 300 -9.18 -14.84 13.79
N THR A 301 -9.58 -16.11 13.70
CA THR A 301 -10.29 -16.83 14.76
C THR A 301 -9.40 -17.77 15.56
N ARG A 302 -8.28 -18.22 14.97
CA ARG A 302 -7.35 -19.16 15.60
C ARG A 302 -5.98 -19.06 14.94
N CYS A 303 -4.95 -19.06 15.77
CA CYS A 303 -3.58 -19.30 15.40
C CYS A 303 -3.13 -20.59 16.11
N ALA A 304 -2.44 -21.49 15.39
CA ALA A 304 -1.97 -22.75 15.94
C ALA A 304 -0.61 -23.09 15.33
N GLU A 305 0.28 -23.62 16.15
CA GLU A 305 1.54 -24.19 15.69
C GLU A 305 1.32 -25.56 15.03
N ALA A 306 2.23 -25.95 14.14
CA ALA A 306 2.27 -27.26 13.53
C ALA A 306 2.64 -28.32 14.58
N ILE A 307 2.02 -29.49 14.49
CA ILE A 307 2.22 -30.60 15.43
C ILE A 307 2.87 -31.79 14.71
N PRO A 308 3.69 -32.61 15.40
CA PRO A 308 4.28 -33.80 14.81
C PRO A 308 3.23 -34.80 14.32
N MET A 309 3.40 -35.31 13.09
CA MET A 309 2.57 -36.41 12.55
C MET A 309 3.10 -37.79 12.97
N ASP A 310 4.21 -37.84 13.72
CA ASP A 310 5.01 -39.05 13.97
C ASP A 310 5.29 -39.83 12.68
N ALA A 311 5.93 -39.13 11.73
CA ALA A 311 6.29 -39.69 10.44
C ALA A 311 7.65 -39.14 9.99
N TRP A 312 8.42 -40.00 9.32
CA TRP A 312 9.65 -39.65 8.65
C TRP A 312 9.63 -40.14 7.20
N VAL A 313 10.15 -39.34 6.28
CA VAL A 313 10.33 -39.71 4.87
C VAL A 313 11.73 -39.40 4.37
N PRO A 314 12.35 -40.27 3.54
CA PRO A 314 13.60 -39.92 2.87
C PRO A 314 13.38 -38.78 1.88
N VAL A 315 14.46 -38.06 1.52
CA VAL A 315 14.42 -36.86 0.66
C VAL A 315 13.63 -37.12 -0.65
N ASN A 316 13.82 -38.27 -1.28
CA ASN A 316 13.14 -38.64 -2.53
C ASN A 316 11.63 -38.95 -2.40
N LYS A 317 11.07 -38.93 -1.18
CA LYS A 317 9.64 -39.15 -0.91
C LYS A 317 8.90 -37.88 -0.45
N VAL A 318 9.55 -36.72 -0.43
CA VAL A 318 8.94 -35.43 -0.06
C VAL A 318 7.73 -35.08 -0.95
N VAL A 319 7.84 -35.30 -2.27
CA VAL A 319 6.71 -35.09 -3.21
C VAL A 319 5.54 -36.04 -2.90
N ALA A 320 5.83 -37.32 -2.65
CA ALA A 320 4.81 -38.30 -2.31
C ALA A 320 4.09 -37.97 -1.00
N MET A 321 4.82 -37.49 0.01
CA MET A 321 4.24 -37.01 1.27
C MET A 321 3.35 -35.78 1.04
N THR A 322 3.81 -34.82 0.24
CA THR A 322 3.04 -33.63 -0.12
C THR A 322 1.74 -34.00 -0.84
N HIS A 323 1.80 -34.92 -1.82
CA HIS A 323 0.63 -35.48 -2.50
C HIS A 323 -0.36 -36.10 -1.50
N ALA A 324 0.11 -36.98 -0.62
CA ALA A 324 -0.73 -37.69 0.33
C ALA A 324 -1.43 -36.75 1.32
N VAL A 325 -0.72 -35.74 1.83
CA VAL A 325 -1.29 -34.72 2.73
C VAL A 325 -2.33 -33.87 2.00
N LEU A 326 -2.01 -33.36 0.79
CA LEU A 326 -2.92 -32.50 0.03
C LEU A 326 -4.20 -33.22 -0.39
N THR A 327 -4.10 -34.45 -0.87
CA THR A 327 -5.27 -35.24 -1.29
C THR A 327 -6.10 -35.69 -0.11
N THR A 328 -5.50 -36.00 1.05
CA THR A 328 -6.26 -36.21 2.31
C THR A 328 -7.04 -34.96 2.71
N PHE A 329 -6.40 -33.79 2.67
CA PHE A 329 -7.06 -32.51 2.96
C PHE A 329 -8.19 -32.19 1.97
N ARG A 330 -7.97 -32.41 0.67
CA ARG A 330 -8.97 -32.24 -0.39
C ARG A 330 -10.21 -33.08 -0.14
N ASP A 331 -10.00 -34.35 0.17
CA ASP A 331 -11.04 -35.37 0.27
C ASP A 331 -11.92 -35.18 1.50
N PHE A 332 -11.35 -34.81 2.65
CA PHE A 332 -12.08 -34.83 3.92
C PHE A 332 -12.35 -33.44 4.52
N GLY A 333 -11.64 -32.40 4.09
CA GLY A 333 -11.71 -31.10 4.75
C GLY A 333 -13.06 -30.40 4.67
N ALA A 334 -13.38 -29.66 5.74
CA ALA A 334 -14.65 -28.95 5.88
C ALA A 334 -14.77 -27.77 4.90
N ARG A 335 -15.96 -27.62 4.32
CA ARG A 335 -16.26 -26.65 3.24
C ARG A 335 -17.42 -25.70 3.54
N ALA A 336 -18.02 -25.81 4.74
CA ALA A 336 -19.16 -24.98 5.15
C ALA A 336 -18.74 -23.60 5.73
N ASN A 337 -17.83 -23.57 6.70
CA ASN A 337 -17.34 -22.33 7.32
C ASN A 337 -15.87 -22.09 6.97
N ARG A 338 -15.56 -21.01 6.23
CA ARG A 338 -14.16 -20.72 5.81
C ARG A 338 -13.20 -20.47 6.97
N GLN A 339 -13.68 -19.99 8.12
CA GLN A 339 -12.84 -19.79 9.30
C GLN A 339 -12.43 -21.12 9.96
N LYS A 340 -13.19 -22.20 9.69
CA LYS A 340 -12.95 -23.57 10.17
C LYS A 340 -12.58 -24.55 9.06
N ALA A 341 -12.03 -24.06 7.94
CA ALA A 341 -11.71 -24.86 6.75
C ALA A 341 -10.20 -25.13 6.55
N ARG A 342 -9.33 -24.68 7.47
CA ARG A 342 -7.88 -24.96 7.41
C ARG A 342 -7.57 -26.36 7.92
N MET A 343 -6.45 -26.92 7.47
CA MET A 343 -6.13 -28.34 7.67
C MET A 343 -6.09 -28.77 9.14
N MET A 344 -5.66 -27.90 10.06
CA MET A 344 -5.69 -28.22 11.50
C MET A 344 -7.07 -28.58 12.02
N TRP A 345 -8.13 -27.91 11.54
CA TRP A 345 -9.50 -28.22 11.96
C TRP A 345 -9.92 -29.63 11.55
N LEU A 346 -9.41 -30.11 10.40
CA LEU A 346 -9.63 -31.48 9.97
C LEU A 346 -8.83 -32.48 10.82
N ILE A 347 -7.59 -32.14 11.19
CA ILE A 347 -6.77 -32.96 12.08
C ILE A 347 -7.44 -33.09 13.46
N ASP A 348 -7.98 -31.99 14.00
CA ASP A 348 -8.71 -31.99 15.27
C ASP A 348 -9.98 -32.85 15.20
N ASP A 349 -10.73 -32.77 14.10
CA ASP A 349 -11.99 -33.53 13.89
C ASP A 349 -11.74 -35.03 13.69
N MET A 350 -10.72 -35.39 12.91
CA MET A 350 -10.36 -36.79 12.65
C MET A 350 -9.59 -37.42 13.83
N GLY A 351 -8.84 -36.61 14.57
CA GLY A 351 -7.75 -37.07 15.43
C GLY A 351 -6.50 -37.45 14.61
N MET A 352 -5.32 -37.25 15.21
CA MET A 352 -4.03 -37.47 14.53
C MET A 352 -3.86 -38.90 13.99
N GLU A 353 -4.34 -39.92 14.72
CA GLU A 353 -4.21 -41.31 14.31
C GLU A 353 -4.95 -41.61 12.98
N LYS A 354 -6.22 -41.19 12.88
CA LYS A 354 -7.01 -41.38 11.65
C LYS A 354 -6.48 -40.53 10.49
N TRP A 355 -6.10 -39.29 10.78
CA TRP A 355 -5.46 -38.41 9.81
C TRP A 355 -4.19 -39.05 9.23
N ARG A 356 -3.28 -39.50 10.09
CA ARG A 356 -2.04 -40.18 9.71
C ARG A 356 -2.33 -41.44 8.90
N ALA A 357 -3.30 -42.25 9.30
CA ALA A 357 -3.68 -43.46 8.55
C ALA A 357 -4.14 -43.15 7.12
N GLU A 358 -4.94 -42.10 6.92
CA GLU A 358 -5.39 -41.68 5.59
C GLU A 358 -4.25 -41.12 4.73
N VAL A 359 -3.31 -40.38 5.34
CA VAL A 359 -2.09 -39.93 4.66
C VAL A 359 -1.24 -41.13 4.24
N VAL A 360 -0.97 -42.05 5.16
CA VAL A 360 -0.11 -43.23 4.91
C VAL A 360 -0.66 -44.12 3.82
N ARG A 361 -1.99 -44.32 3.76
CA ARG A 361 -2.63 -45.11 2.70
C ARG A 361 -2.38 -44.54 1.29
N ARG A 362 -2.13 -43.23 1.18
CA ARG A 362 -1.84 -42.51 -0.08
C ARG A 362 -0.34 -42.44 -0.41
N LEU A 363 0.53 -42.99 0.43
CA LEU A 363 1.95 -43.10 0.13
C LEU A 363 2.25 -44.35 -0.72
N PRO A 364 3.28 -44.31 -1.57
CA PRO A 364 3.76 -45.50 -2.26
C PRO A 364 4.08 -46.62 -1.26
N GLY A 365 3.44 -47.78 -1.42
CA GLY A 365 3.59 -48.92 -0.50
C GLY A 365 2.74 -48.86 0.77
N GLY A 366 1.97 -47.79 1.00
CA GLY A 366 1.01 -47.72 2.10
C GLY A 366 1.62 -47.76 3.50
N THR A 367 2.87 -47.33 3.65
CA THR A 367 3.61 -47.35 4.92
C THR A 367 4.44 -46.07 5.09
N VAL A 368 4.76 -45.72 6.32
CA VAL A 368 5.70 -44.65 6.66
C VAL A 368 6.42 -45.00 7.96
N ALA A 369 7.70 -44.67 8.04
CA ALA A 369 8.43 -44.79 9.30
C ALA A 369 7.89 -43.77 10.31
N THR A 370 7.99 -44.07 11.61
CA THR A 370 7.82 -43.08 12.69
C THR A 370 8.86 -41.96 12.57
N ALA A 371 8.78 -40.92 13.39
CA ALA A 371 9.81 -39.88 13.40
C ALA A 371 11.23 -40.45 13.61
N GLY A 372 12.23 -39.83 13.00
CA GLY A 372 13.67 -40.03 13.21
C GLY A 372 14.26 -38.96 14.14
N GLU A 373 15.59 -38.90 14.21
CA GLU A 373 16.33 -37.94 15.03
C GLU A 373 16.50 -36.62 14.28
N ASP A 374 15.98 -35.52 14.84
CA ASP A 374 16.11 -34.18 14.24
C ASP A 374 17.57 -33.74 14.17
N LEU A 375 17.96 -33.11 13.06
CA LEU A 375 19.31 -32.58 12.85
C LEU A 375 19.45 -31.10 13.23
N CYS A 376 18.34 -30.40 13.43
CA CYS A 376 18.36 -29.01 13.90
C CYS A 376 18.91 -28.95 15.34
N ASP A 377 19.79 -28.00 15.62
CA ASP A 377 20.35 -27.81 16.95
C ASP A 377 19.48 -26.78 17.68
N PRO A 378 18.72 -27.18 18.71
CA PRO A 378 17.79 -26.28 19.38
C PRO A 378 18.49 -25.19 20.20
N ASN A 379 19.78 -25.35 20.51
CA ASN A 379 20.52 -24.39 21.32
C ASN A 379 21.21 -23.31 20.48
N ARG A 380 21.17 -23.44 19.15
CA ARG A 380 21.84 -22.52 18.25
C ARG A 380 21.02 -21.24 18.09
N PRO A 381 21.60 -20.06 18.37
CA PRO A 381 20.90 -18.80 18.14
C PRO A 381 20.76 -18.54 16.66
N ARG A 382 19.63 -17.93 16.28
CA ARG A 382 19.39 -17.48 14.92
C ARG A 382 20.40 -16.41 14.50
N ARG A 383 21.02 -16.60 13.34
CA ARG A 383 22.01 -15.68 12.75
C ARG A 383 21.32 -14.55 11.98
N SER A 384 21.99 -13.41 11.89
CA SER A 384 21.58 -12.32 11.01
C SER A 384 21.83 -12.69 9.55
N LEU A 385 20.85 -12.38 8.69
CA LEU A 385 21.01 -12.50 7.24
C LEU A 385 21.68 -11.25 6.62
N TYR A 386 21.77 -10.15 7.35
CA TYR A 386 22.31 -8.88 6.86
C TYR A 386 23.83 -8.82 6.95
N GLY A 387 24.45 -8.04 6.06
CA GLY A 387 25.91 -7.87 6.04
C GLY A 387 26.57 -8.78 5.02
N VAL A 388 27.90 -8.76 5.02
CA VAL A 388 28.74 -9.62 4.19
C VAL A 388 29.07 -10.89 4.99
N HIS A 389 28.86 -12.05 4.36
CA HIS A 389 29.15 -13.34 4.97
C HIS A 389 29.87 -14.25 3.99
N PRO A 390 30.85 -15.06 4.44
CA PRO A 390 31.49 -16.04 3.59
C PRO A 390 30.50 -17.15 3.22
N GLN A 391 30.60 -17.62 1.97
CA GLN A 391 29.92 -18.83 1.53
C GLN A 391 30.77 -20.08 1.82
N LYS A 392 30.17 -21.26 1.70
CA LYS A 392 30.90 -22.53 1.76
C LYS A 392 31.86 -22.72 0.59
N GLN A 393 31.61 -22.04 -0.54
CA GLN A 393 32.51 -21.98 -1.67
C GLN A 393 33.64 -20.99 -1.38
N ALA A 394 34.89 -21.48 -1.42
CA ALA A 394 36.07 -20.70 -1.06
C ALA A 394 36.17 -19.40 -1.90
N GLY A 395 36.42 -18.28 -1.21
CA GLY A 395 36.60 -16.96 -1.81
C GLY A 395 35.32 -16.28 -2.31
N LEU A 396 34.14 -16.86 -2.04
CA LEU A 396 32.84 -16.27 -2.36
C LEU A 396 32.09 -15.84 -1.11
N ASN A 397 31.27 -14.81 -1.26
CA ASN A 397 30.46 -14.19 -0.22
C ASN A 397 29.01 -14.06 -0.66
N TYR A 398 28.11 -13.95 0.31
CA TYR A 398 26.79 -13.38 0.09
C TYR A 398 26.66 -12.06 0.86
N VAL A 399 25.79 -11.19 0.35
CA VAL A 399 25.47 -9.91 1.00
C VAL A 399 23.96 -9.80 1.16
N GLY A 400 23.49 -9.79 2.40
CA GLY A 400 22.06 -9.59 2.70
C GLY A 400 21.75 -8.12 2.94
N LEU A 401 20.66 -7.67 2.32
CA LEU A 401 20.33 -6.26 2.14
C LEU A 401 18.92 -5.98 2.64
N SER A 402 18.79 -4.96 3.50
CA SER A 402 17.50 -4.57 4.05
C SER A 402 16.68 -3.81 3.01
N VAL A 403 15.46 -4.27 2.78
CA VAL A 403 14.43 -3.54 2.05
C VAL A 403 13.36 -3.16 3.06
N PRO A 404 13.37 -1.91 3.55
CA PRO A 404 12.38 -1.48 4.53
C PRO A 404 10.96 -1.80 4.05
N VAL A 405 10.23 -2.53 4.90
CA VAL A 405 8.87 -3.03 4.65
C VAL A 405 8.70 -3.76 3.30
N GLY A 406 9.77 -4.25 2.68
CA GLY A 406 9.78 -5.00 1.43
C GLY A 406 9.22 -4.29 0.20
N ARG A 407 9.18 -2.95 0.14
CA ARG A 407 8.63 -2.19 -1.00
C ARG A 407 9.72 -1.79 -1.98
N LEU A 408 9.46 -1.99 -3.28
CA LEU A 408 10.35 -1.58 -4.38
C LEU A 408 9.59 -0.93 -5.53
N GLU A 409 10.28 -0.05 -6.26
CA GLU A 409 9.85 0.45 -7.58
C GLU A 409 10.55 -0.35 -8.71
N ALA A 410 10.18 -0.14 -9.97
CA ALA A 410 10.79 -0.84 -11.10
C ALA A 410 12.31 -0.57 -11.21
N GLU A 411 12.72 0.67 -10.97
CA GLU A 411 14.11 1.11 -11.04
C GLU A 411 14.97 0.41 -9.98
N ASP A 412 14.40 0.18 -8.80
CA ASP A 412 15.05 -0.60 -7.74
C ASP A 412 15.28 -2.04 -8.19
N MET A 413 14.30 -2.65 -8.85
CA MET A 413 14.39 -4.04 -9.33
C MET A 413 15.42 -4.19 -10.45
N TYR A 414 15.48 -3.26 -11.40
CA TYR A 414 16.54 -3.25 -12.42
C TYR A 414 17.92 -3.14 -11.79
N ALA A 415 18.09 -2.19 -10.86
CA ALA A 415 19.37 -2.00 -10.18
C ALA A 415 19.78 -3.26 -9.38
N ILE A 416 18.85 -3.93 -8.71
CA ILE A 416 19.13 -5.20 -8.02
C ILE A 416 19.60 -6.28 -9.02
N ALA A 417 18.93 -6.39 -10.17
CA ALA A 417 19.33 -7.33 -11.21
C ALA A 417 20.73 -7.01 -11.77
N ASP A 418 21.02 -5.73 -12.03
CA ASP A 418 22.34 -5.26 -12.48
C ASP A 418 23.44 -5.62 -11.47
N LEU A 419 23.19 -5.42 -10.16
CA LEU A 419 24.15 -5.77 -9.13
C LEU A 419 24.39 -7.28 -9.04
N ALA A 420 23.33 -8.09 -9.17
CA ALA A 420 23.45 -9.55 -9.19
C ALA A 420 24.34 -10.03 -10.36
N ASP A 421 24.17 -9.45 -11.55
CA ASP A 421 24.98 -9.78 -12.74
C ASP A 421 26.42 -9.26 -12.62
N LYS A 422 26.61 -8.04 -12.12
CA LYS A 422 27.91 -7.38 -12.05
C LYS A 422 28.83 -8.01 -10.98
N TYR A 423 28.26 -8.35 -9.83
CA TYR A 423 29.03 -8.72 -8.64
C TYR A 423 28.96 -10.20 -8.28
N GLY A 424 27.84 -10.87 -8.56
CA GLY A 424 27.52 -12.19 -8.03
C GLY A 424 27.35 -13.27 -9.09
N ASP A 425 26.50 -14.24 -8.76
CA ASP A 425 26.12 -15.40 -9.58
C ASP A 425 24.83 -15.19 -10.40
N SER A 426 24.43 -13.94 -10.65
CA SER A 426 23.16 -13.56 -11.30
C SER A 426 21.89 -14.06 -10.58
N HIS A 427 21.96 -14.47 -9.31
CA HIS A 427 20.78 -14.82 -8.52
C HIS A 427 20.41 -13.75 -7.49
N VAL A 428 19.10 -13.61 -7.28
CA VAL A 428 18.50 -12.77 -6.24
C VAL A 428 17.62 -13.64 -5.37
N ARG A 429 17.92 -13.69 -4.07
CA ARG A 429 17.22 -14.56 -3.11
C ARG A 429 16.36 -13.72 -2.17
N LEU A 430 15.09 -14.04 -2.02
CA LEU A 430 14.17 -13.31 -1.15
C LEU A 430 14.05 -13.98 0.22
N THR A 431 13.82 -13.17 1.26
CA THR A 431 13.61 -13.67 2.63
C THR A 431 12.16 -13.50 3.08
N VAL A 432 11.74 -14.22 4.12
CA VAL A 432 10.39 -14.10 4.69
C VAL A 432 10.22 -12.81 5.50
N GLU A 433 11.32 -12.16 5.89
CA GLU A 433 11.38 -10.82 6.48
C GLU A 433 11.32 -9.72 5.43
N GLN A 434 11.04 -10.08 4.17
CA GLN A 434 10.80 -9.16 3.05
C GLN A 434 12.05 -8.44 2.53
N ASN A 435 13.21 -9.11 2.60
CA ASN A 435 14.50 -8.59 2.17
C ASN A 435 15.07 -9.42 1.01
N PHE A 436 16.25 -9.04 0.50
CA PHE A 436 16.96 -9.83 -0.51
C PHE A 436 18.43 -10.06 -0.17
N ILE A 437 18.99 -11.10 -0.78
CA ILE A 437 20.39 -11.51 -0.68
C ILE A 437 20.96 -11.62 -2.10
N LEU A 438 22.16 -11.07 -2.30
CA LEU A 438 23.00 -11.30 -3.47
C LEU A 438 24.06 -12.34 -3.11
N SER A 439 24.26 -13.35 -3.96
CA SER A 439 25.18 -14.47 -3.72
C SER A 439 26.28 -14.55 -4.78
N GLY A 440 27.32 -15.34 -4.49
CA GLY A 440 28.38 -15.66 -5.43
C GLY A 440 29.37 -14.52 -5.64
N ILE A 441 29.54 -13.64 -4.65
CA ILE A 441 30.35 -12.42 -4.77
C ILE A 441 31.79 -12.73 -4.38
N PRO A 442 32.77 -12.65 -5.30
CA PRO A 442 34.17 -12.86 -4.97
C PRO A 442 34.68 -11.87 -3.92
N ASP A 443 35.61 -12.28 -3.05
CA ASP A 443 36.24 -11.43 -2.03
C ASP A 443 36.69 -10.07 -2.58
N SER A 444 37.32 -10.09 -3.76
CA SER A 444 37.84 -8.90 -4.46
C SER A 444 36.76 -7.90 -4.89
N LYS A 445 35.50 -8.33 -4.99
CA LYS A 445 34.36 -7.52 -5.45
C LYS A 445 33.50 -6.97 -4.32
N VAL A 446 33.65 -7.48 -3.09
CA VAL A 446 32.82 -7.09 -1.94
C VAL A 446 32.85 -5.58 -1.69
N GLN A 447 34.04 -4.98 -1.61
CA GLN A 447 34.18 -3.55 -1.31
C GLN A 447 33.58 -2.66 -2.42
N ALA A 448 33.71 -3.08 -3.68
CA ALA A 448 33.11 -2.37 -4.81
C ALA A 448 31.57 -2.44 -4.76
N LEU A 449 30.99 -3.60 -4.42
CA LEU A 449 29.55 -3.73 -4.20
C LEU A 449 29.07 -2.83 -3.05
N LEU A 450 29.76 -2.85 -1.91
CA LEU A 450 29.40 -2.03 -0.73
C LEU A 450 29.40 -0.52 -1.01
N ALA A 451 30.13 -0.06 -2.02
CA ALA A 451 30.18 1.33 -2.45
C ALA A 451 29.06 1.73 -3.42
N GLU A 452 28.23 0.79 -3.90
CA GLU A 452 27.17 1.07 -4.87
C GLU A 452 26.08 2.00 -4.29
N PRO A 453 25.62 3.02 -5.02
CA PRO A 453 24.63 3.98 -4.52
C PRO A 453 23.34 3.33 -4.02
N LEU A 454 22.91 2.22 -4.64
CA LEU A 454 21.71 1.49 -4.24
C LEU A 454 21.80 1.00 -2.78
N LEU A 455 23.00 0.66 -2.29
CA LEU A 455 23.20 0.16 -0.92
C LEU A 455 23.05 1.26 0.14
N GLN A 456 23.03 2.54 -0.24
CA GLN A 456 22.64 3.62 0.67
C GLN A 456 21.13 3.60 0.98
N LYS A 457 20.33 3.14 0.01
CA LYS A 457 18.88 2.93 0.15
C LYS A 457 18.58 1.57 0.79
N PHE A 458 19.21 0.51 0.29
CA PHE A 458 19.07 -0.85 0.81
C PHE A 458 20.36 -1.27 1.51
N THR A 459 20.48 -0.89 2.78
CA THR A 459 21.73 -1.07 3.54
C THR A 459 21.94 -2.53 3.95
N PRO A 460 23.20 -3.02 3.90
CA PRO A 460 23.57 -4.30 4.53
C PRO A 460 23.69 -4.20 6.05
N ASN A 461 23.60 -2.99 6.63
CA ASN A 461 23.68 -2.75 8.08
C ASN A 461 22.47 -1.93 8.55
N PRO A 462 21.25 -2.49 8.52
CA PRO A 462 20.06 -1.81 9.05
C PRO A 462 20.15 -1.62 10.56
N GLY A 463 19.37 -0.68 11.10
CA GLY A 463 19.18 -0.56 12.54
C GLY A 463 18.48 -1.77 13.15
N ARG A 464 18.56 -1.91 14.47
CA ARG A 464 18.13 -3.10 15.24
C ARG A 464 16.63 -3.44 15.12
N VAL A 465 15.78 -2.43 14.95
CA VAL A 465 14.32 -2.58 14.75
C VAL A 465 14.01 -2.71 13.26
N MET A 466 14.69 -1.93 12.41
CA MET A 466 14.53 -1.98 10.96
C MET A 466 14.91 -3.36 10.39
N ALA A 467 15.96 -3.98 10.95
CA ALA A 467 16.38 -5.36 10.64
C ALA A 467 15.28 -6.40 10.93
N GLY A 468 14.45 -6.16 11.95
CA GLY A 468 13.36 -7.06 12.33
C GLY A 468 11.99 -6.63 11.80
N LEU A 469 11.92 -5.54 11.01
CA LEU A 469 10.66 -4.94 10.59
C LEU A 469 10.03 -5.73 9.45
N VAL A 470 8.84 -6.27 9.71
CA VAL A 470 7.98 -6.91 8.70
C VAL A 470 6.65 -6.17 8.66
N SER A 471 6.13 -5.90 7.47
CA SER A 471 4.84 -5.24 7.30
C SER A 471 4.04 -5.82 6.15
N CYS A 472 2.77 -6.11 6.44
CA CYS A 472 1.85 -6.52 5.38
C CYS A 472 1.49 -5.35 4.45
N THR A 473 0.71 -5.61 3.41
CA THR A 473 0.34 -4.60 2.40
C THR A 473 -0.36 -3.35 2.97
N GLY A 474 -1.17 -3.50 4.02
CA GLY A 474 -1.95 -2.38 4.59
C GLY A 474 -3.07 -1.87 3.69
N ASN A 475 -3.78 -0.84 4.14
CA ASN A 475 -4.93 -0.27 3.43
C ASN A 475 -4.54 0.53 2.17
N GLN A 476 -3.25 0.71 1.91
CA GLN A 476 -2.75 1.23 0.64
C GLN A 476 -3.31 0.41 -0.55
N PHE A 477 -3.32 -0.92 -0.45
CA PHE A 477 -3.87 -1.78 -1.52
C PHE A 477 -4.81 -2.90 -1.03
N CYS A 478 -4.84 -3.19 0.26
CA CYS A 478 -5.63 -4.29 0.80
C CYS A 478 -7.00 -3.82 1.29
N GLY A 479 -8.07 -4.20 0.59
CA GLY A 479 -9.46 -3.90 0.99
C GLY A 479 -9.97 -4.62 2.24
N PHE A 480 -9.12 -5.38 2.94
CA PHE A 480 -9.42 -5.96 4.26
C PHE A 480 -8.72 -5.21 5.41
N SER A 481 -7.80 -4.31 5.10
CA SER A 481 -6.97 -3.65 6.10
C SER A 481 -7.73 -2.52 6.77
N ASN A 482 -7.62 -2.43 8.10
CA ASN A 482 -8.21 -1.36 8.90
C ASN A 482 -7.33 -0.10 8.93
N ILE A 483 -6.02 -0.26 8.73
CA ILE A 483 -5.00 0.80 8.87
C ILE A 483 -3.97 0.76 7.73
N ALA A 484 -3.19 1.84 7.62
CA ALA A 484 -1.93 1.84 6.89
C ALA A 484 -0.87 1.11 7.72
N THR A 485 0.04 0.36 7.06
CA THR A 485 1.00 -0.49 7.77
C THR A 485 2.45 -0.29 7.33
N LYS A 486 2.71 -0.13 6.04
CA LYS A 486 4.08 -0.02 5.52
C LYS A 486 4.73 1.31 5.93
N GLU A 487 4.01 2.41 5.70
CA GLU A 487 4.44 3.75 6.11
C GLU A 487 4.55 3.86 7.64
N GLU A 488 3.52 3.42 8.36
CA GLU A 488 3.52 3.45 9.83
C GLU A 488 4.64 2.58 10.43
N GLY A 489 4.83 1.36 9.93
CA GLY A 489 5.85 0.47 10.46
C GLY A 489 7.27 1.01 10.27
N TRP A 490 7.54 1.62 9.12
CA TRP A 490 8.82 2.29 8.89
C TRP A 490 8.98 3.48 9.84
N ARG A 491 8.00 4.38 9.89
CA ARG A 491 8.02 5.59 10.73
C ARG A 491 8.26 5.25 12.21
N VAL A 492 7.58 4.22 12.72
CA VAL A 492 7.73 3.78 14.11
C VAL A 492 9.12 3.17 14.35
N ALA A 493 9.63 2.35 13.44
CA ALA A 493 10.98 1.78 13.58
C ALA A 493 12.06 2.87 13.61
N GLU A 494 12.01 3.83 12.68
CA GLU A 494 12.95 4.98 12.67
C GLU A 494 12.85 5.81 13.96
N HIS A 495 11.63 6.07 14.43
CA HIS A 495 11.42 6.80 15.69
C HIS A 495 12.09 6.09 16.87
N LEU A 496 11.80 4.80 17.05
CA LEU A 496 12.35 4.02 18.16
C LEU A 496 13.88 3.97 18.12
N GLU A 497 14.49 3.78 16.95
CA GLU A 497 15.94 3.78 16.81
C GLU A 497 16.58 5.16 17.03
N SER A 498 15.84 6.24 16.77
CA SER A 498 16.31 7.61 16.95
C SER A 498 16.37 8.04 18.42
N VAL A 499 15.55 7.43 19.29
CA VAL A 499 15.46 7.76 20.73
C VAL A 499 15.98 6.65 21.66
N LEU A 500 16.11 5.41 21.18
CA LEU A 500 16.56 4.26 21.96
C LEU A 500 17.79 3.56 21.36
N ASP A 501 18.61 2.99 22.25
CA ASP A 501 19.62 1.98 21.96
C ASP A 501 19.11 0.59 22.35
N PHE A 502 19.26 -0.37 21.46
CA PHE A 502 18.78 -1.74 21.64
C PHE A 502 19.95 -2.71 21.84
N PRO A 503 19.87 -3.62 22.85
CA PRO A 503 20.94 -4.58 23.11
C PRO A 503 20.97 -5.74 22.09
N ARG A 504 19.87 -5.93 21.34
CA ARG A 504 19.70 -6.96 20.31
C ARG A 504 18.73 -6.48 19.24
N ASP A 505 18.65 -7.22 18.14
CA ASP A 505 17.63 -6.98 17.11
C ASP A 505 16.22 -7.27 17.68
N ILE A 506 15.25 -6.44 17.29
CA ILE A 506 13.84 -6.55 17.70
C ILE A 506 12.99 -6.86 16.47
N ARG A 507 12.32 -8.02 16.48
CA ARG A 507 11.39 -8.40 15.42
C ARG A 507 10.07 -7.69 15.64
N MET A 508 9.89 -6.57 14.95
CA MET A 508 8.65 -5.81 14.96
C MET A 508 7.81 -6.16 13.74
N HIS A 509 6.59 -6.63 13.94
CA HIS A 509 5.73 -7.02 12.81
C HIS A 509 4.43 -6.21 12.79
N TRP A 510 4.04 -5.77 11.61
CA TRP A 510 2.82 -5.01 11.37
C TRP A 510 1.86 -5.79 10.47
N THR A 511 0.60 -5.86 10.91
CA THR A 511 -0.49 -6.35 10.08
C THR A 511 -1.70 -5.43 10.17
N GLY A 512 -2.35 -5.17 9.06
CA GLY A 512 -3.43 -4.19 9.03
C GLY A 512 -4.81 -4.74 9.44
N CYS A 513 -4.95 -6.05 9.63
CA CYS A 513 -6.17 -6.68 10.10
C CYS A 513 -5.92 -8.09 10.69
N PRO A 514 -6.93 -8.72 11.32
CA PRO A 514 -6.81 -10.04 11.98
C PRO A 514 -6.45 -11.22 11.06
N ASN A 515 -6.40 -11.03 9.74
CA ASN A 515 -5.84 -12.05 8.84
C ASN A 515 -4.35 -12.32 9.08
N THR A 516 -3.65 -11.40 9.77
CA THR A 516 -2.25 -11.51 10.21
C THR A 516 -1.26 -11.94 9.11
N CYS A 517 -1.39 -11.35 7.92
CA CYS A 517 -0.44 -11.61 6.83
C CYS A 517 1.00 -11.18 7.18
N GLY A 518 1.14 -10.20 8.09
CA GLY A 518 2.41 -9.77 8.68
C GLY A 518 2.88 -10.61 9.86
N GLN A 519 2.14 -11.67 10.23
CA GLN A 519 2.57 -12.67 11.22
C GLN A 519 2.87 -12.10 12.62
N VAL A 520 2.01 -11.21 13.14
CA VAL A 520 2.28 -10.53 14.42
C VAL A 520 2.40 -11.46 15.63
N GLN A 521 1.91 -12.69 15.52
CA GLN A 521 2.04 -13.71 16.55
C GLN A 521 3.45 -14.27 16.68
N VAL A 522 4.32 -14.16 15.66
CA VAL A 522 5.71 -14.66 15.79
C VAL A 522 6.68 -13.57 16.26
N ALA A 523 6.21 -12.32 16.34
CA ALA A 523 7.05 -11.16 16.57
C ALA A 523 7.44 -10.98 18.05
N ASP A 524 8.58 -10.34 18.30
CA ASP A 524 8.89 -9.82 19.63
C ASP A 524 7.81 -8.79 20.02
N ILE A 525 7.50 -7.87 19.09
CA ILE A 525 6.42 -6.88 19.19
C ILE A 525 5.57 -6.95 17.92
N GLY A 526 4.32 -7.39 18.06
CA GLY A 526 3.35 -7.48 16.99
C GLY A 526 2.32 -6.34 17.05
N LEU A 527 2.01 -5.71 15.92
CA LEU A 527 1.05 -4.59 15.83
C LEU A 527 -0.07 -4.94 14.85
N MET A 528 -1.25 -5.23 15.40
CA MET A 528 -2.44 -5.65 14.65
C MET A 528 -3.44 -4.51 14.50
N GLY A 529 -3.71 -4.10 13.26
CA GLY A 529 -4.60 -3.00 12.94
C GLY A 529 -6.06 -3.24 13.32
N THR A 530 -6.60 -2.29 14.09
CA THR A 530 -7.99 -2.20 14.53
C THR A 530 -8.49 -0.77 14.38
N GLN A 531 -9.70 -0.49 14.85
CA GLN A 531 -10.28 0.85 14.87
C GLN A 531 -11.01 1.10 16.19
N VAL A 532 -10.72 2.22 16.84
CA VAL A 532 -11.36 2.62 18.11
C VAL A 532 -12.20 3.88 17.94
N LYS A 533 -13.09 4.17 18.89
CA LYS A 533 -13.92 5.38 18.87
C LYS A 533 -13.03 6.63 18.92
N ASN A 534 -13.35 7.60 18.07
CA ASN A 534 -12.75 8.93 18.14
C ASN A 534 -13.25 9.65 19.41
N LEU A 535 -12.34 10.12 20.27
CA LEU A 535 -12.71 10.88 21.47
C LEU A 535 -13.00 12.35 21.18
N ASN A 536 -12.49 12.87 20.07
CA ASN A 536 -12.55 14.28 19.71
C ASN A 536 -13.60 14.57 18.62
N GLY A 537 -14.49 13.62 18.32
CA GLY A 537 -15.50 13.79 17.29
C GLY A 537 -16.22 12.50 16.91
N PRO A 538 -17.09 12.54 15.87
CA PRO A 538 -17.75 11.35 15.35
C PRO A 538 -16.76 10.42 14.64
N GLY A 539 -17.13 9.14 14.52
CA GLY A 539 -16.38 8.14 13.74
C GLY A 539 -15.38 7.30 14.56
N LYS A 540 -14.52 6.59 13.83
CA LYS A 540 -13.46 5.75 14.38
C LYS A 540 -12.10 6.22 13.87
N VAL A 541 -11.06 6.03 14.68
CA VAL A 541 -9.67 6.34 14.32
C VAL A 541 -8.84 5.06 14.24
N PRO A 542 -7.76 5.05 13.42
CA PRO A 542 -6.80 3.95 13.36
C PRO A 542 -6.18 3.64 14.73
N ALA A 543 -6.15 2.36 15.08
CA ALA A 543 -5.53 1.85 16.29
C ALA A 543 -4.85 0.52 16.03
N VAL A 544 -4.07 0.05 17.00
CA VAL A 544 -3.42 -1.26 16.98
C VAL A 544 -3.66 -2.01 18.30
N ASP A 545 -3.86 -3.31 18.18
CA ASP A 545 -3.65 -4.24 19.29
C ASP A 545 -2.17 -4.65 19.27
N ILE A 546 -1.50 -4.47 20.40
CA ILE A 546 -0.08 -4.77 20.61
C ILE A 546 0.02 -6.19 21.17
N LEU A 547 0.77 -7.04 20.49
CA LEU A 547 1.09 -8.41 20.90
C LEU A 547 2.56 -8.49 21.32
N VAL A 548 2.86 -9.29 22.35
CA VAL A 548 4.23 -9.46 22.88
C VAL A 548 4.46 -10.92 23.26
N GLY A 549 5.70 -11.40 23.10
CA GLY A 549 6.12 -12.73 23.56
C GLY A 549 6.23 -13.79 22.46
N GLY A 550 6.11 -13.40 21.19
CA GLY A 550 6.30 -14.29 20.07
C GLY A 550 7.77 -14.65 19.89
N ARG A 551 8.07 -15.92 19.69
CA ARG A 551 9.42 -16.45 19.46
C ARG A 551 9.46 -17.31 18.21
N ILE A 552 10.62 -17.35 17.57
CA ILE A 552 10.93 -18.18 16.39
C ILE A 552 12.17 -19.02 16.70
N GLY A 553 12.56 -19.89 15.77
CA GLY A 553 13.61 -20.89 16.03
C GLY A 553 13.02 -22.11 16.72
N ALA A 554 13.88 -22.92 17.33
CA ALA A 554 13.48 -24.19 17.95
C ALA A 554 12.57 -24.01 19.17
N ASP A 555 12.72 -22.91 19.91
CA ASP A 555 11.82 -22.49 21.00
C ASP A 555 10.76 -21.50 20.48
N SER A 556 10.02 -21.90 19.45
CA SER A 556 8.93 -21.07 18.92
C SER A 556 7.80 -20.90 19.92
N HIS A 557 7.15 -19.75 19.86
CA HIS A 557 6.00 -19.44 20.71
C HIS A 557 5.14 -18.37 20.04
N LEU A 558 3.82 -18.47 20.18
CA LEU A 558 2.90 -17.47 19.63
C LEU A 558 2.66 -16.36 20.67
N ALA A 559 2.81 -15.11 20.26
CA ALA A 559 2.59 -13.93 21.08
C ALA A 559 1.11 -13.81 21.50
N ASP A 560 0.92 -13.30 22.72
CA ASP A 560 -0.39 -12.93 23.24
C ASP A 560 -0.64 -11.44 23.08
N VAL A 561 -1.92 -11.04 23.09
CA VAL A 561 -2.30 -9.63 23.13
C VAL A 561 -1.88 -9.04 24.48
N TRP A 562 -0.97 -8.06 24.42
CA TRP A 562 -0.48 -7.32 25.58
C TRP A 562 -1.34 -6.09 25.89
N LYS A 563 -1.79 -5.37 24.84
CA LYS A 563 -2.62 -4.17 24.99
C LYS A 563 -3.50 -3.95 23.77
N GLU A 564 -4.80 -3.74 23.97
CA GLU A 564 -5.76 -3.53 22.89
C GLU A 564 -6.02 -2.05 22.60
N GLY A 565 -6.40 -1.75 21.36
CA GLY A 565 -7.03 -0.48 20.99
C GLY A 565 -6.15 0.77 21.15
N VAL A 566 -4.82 0.64 21.05
CA VAL A 566 -3.88 1.77 21.18
C VAL A 566 -3.97 2.65 19.95
N ARG A 567 -4.29 3.94 20.11
CA ARG A 567 -4.37 4.88 18.97
C ARG A 567 -3.00 5.08 18.36
N ILE A 568 -2.92 5.01 17.03
CA ILE A 568 -1.64 5.22 16.32
C ILE A 568 -1.14 6.66 16.54
N GLU A 569 -2.06 7.62 16.50
CA GLU A 569 -1.77 9.02 16.75
C GLU A 569 -1.80 9.32 18.26
N GLY A 570 -0.74 9.97 18.75
CA GLY A 570 -0.61 10.43 20.14
C GLY A 570 -0.25 9.37 21.19
N GLU A 571 -0.70 8.13 21.05
CA GLU A 571 -0.52 7.11 22.11
C GLU A 571 0.56 6.07 21.81
N LEU A 572 0.68 5.64 20.55
CA LEU A 572 1.50 4.46 20.21
C LEU A 572 2.99 4.63 20.52
N LEU A 573 3.60 5.76 20.15
CA LEU A 573 5.06 5.94 20.29
C LEU A 573 5.52 5.91 21.75
N PRO A 574 4.94 6.69 22.68
CA PRO A 574 5.32 6.62 24.09
C PRO A 574 5.17 5.20 24.68
N ILE A 575 4.07 4.51 24.35
CA ILE A 575 3.82 3.14 24.83
C ILE A 575 4.89 2.17 24.31
N LEU A 576 5.29 2.30 23.03
CA LEU A 576 6.32 1.43 22.47
C LEU A 576 7.71 1.73 23.03
N GLU A 577 8.03 2.99 23.30
CA GLU A 577 9.30 3.35 23.94
C GLU A 577 9.43 2.70 25.32
N GLU A 578 8.40 2.86 26.16
CA GLU A 578 8.35 2.24 27.50
C GLU A 578 8.41 0.71 27.41
N LEU A 579 7.64 0.11 26.51
CA LEU A 579 7.64 -1.34 26.27
C LEU A 579 9.03 -1.86 25.90
N CYS A 580 9.74 -1.16 25.02
CA CYS A 580 11.09 -1.51 24.60
C CYS A 580 12.09 -1.46 25.77
N ILE A 581 11.97 -0.45 26.63
CA ILE A 581 12.84 -0.30 27.81
C ILE A 581 12.55 -1.43 28.81
N GLU A 582 11.28 -1.62 29.18
CA GLU A 582 10.88 -2.53 30.25
C GLU A 582 11.05 -4.01 29.90
N LYS A 583 10.71 -4.42 28.67
CA LYS A 583 10.68 -5.84 28.28
C LYS A 583 11.83 -6.29 27.41
N PHE A 584 12.51 -5.35 26.73
CA PHE A 584 13.54 -5.67 25.75
C PHE A 584 14.90 -5.06 26.09
N GLY A 585 15.04 -4.42 27.25
CA GLY A 585 16.31 -3.89 27.75
C GLY A 585 16.84 -2.72 26.92
N ALA A 586 15.99 -2.04 26.16
CA ALA A 586 16.37 -0.84 25.45
C ALA A 586 16.72 0.27 26.45
N THR A 587 17.63 1.17 26.07
CA THR A 587 18.04 2.31 26.89
C THR A 587 17.81 3.60 26.13
N ARG A 588 17.45 4.68 26.83
CA ARG A 588 17.27 5.99 26.19
C ARG A 588 18.62 6.52 25.73
N ARG A 589 18.68 7.01 24.49
CA ARG A 589 19.87 7.69 23.97
C ARG A 589 20.10 8.99 24.74
N PRO A 590 21.35 9.30 25.13
CA PRO A 590 21.66 10.61 25.73
C PRO A 590 21.38 11.77 24.77
N ASN A 591 21.65 11.55 23.48
CA ASN A 591 21.41 12.50 22.39
C ASN A 591 20.56 11.80 21.32
N PRO A 592 19.25 12.13 21.22
CA PRO A 592 18.42 11.63 20.13
C PRO A 592 19.03 12.00 18.78
N VAL A 593 19.10 11.04 17.88
CA VAL A 593 19.58 11.30 16.51
C VAL A 593 18.43 11.95 15.75
N PRO A 594 18.64 13.03 14.97
CA PRO A 594 17.59 13.59 14.13
C PRO A 594 17.03 12.46 13.26
N ASN A 595 15.71 12.23 13.36
CA ASN A 595 15.04 11.18 12.59
C ASN A 595 15.43 11.38 11.12
N PRO A 596 16.22 10.48 10.53
CA PRO A 596 16.57 10.61 9.14
C PRO A 596 15.27 10.26 8.41
N LEU A 597 14.45 11.25 8.07
CA LEU A 597 13.24 11.08 7.27
C LEU A 597 13.64 10.63 5.85
N ARG A 598 14.28 9.46 5.72
CA ARG A 598 14.62 8.76 4.48
C ARG A 598 13.35 8.30 3.77
N PHE A 599 12.20 8.38 4.46
CA PHE A 599 10.89 8.04 3.96
C PHE A 599 10.31 8.97 2.87
N LYS A 600 11.03 9.99 2.39
CA LYS A 600 10.55 10.82 1.24
C LYS A 600 10.35 10.04 -0.08
N THR A 601 10.64 8.72 -0.12
CA THR A 601 10.83 7.95 -1.36
C THR A 601 9.82 6.84 -1.64
N LEU A 602 8.83 6.57 -0.78
CA LEU A 602 7.74 5.66 -1.16
C LEU A 602 6.65 6.45 -1.90
N LYS A 603 6.60 6.33 -3.24
CA LYS A 603 5.51 6.91 -4.04
C LYS A 603 4.18 6.39 -3.48
N LYS A 604 3.28 7.28 -3.05
CA LYS A 604 1.90 6.94 -2.65
C LYS A 604 1.07 6.60 -3.89
N LYS A 605 1.45 5.53 -4.59
CA LYS A 605 0.71 5.01 -5.75
C LYS A 605 -0.46 4.16 -5.27
N SER A 606 -1.59 4.79 -4.96
CA SER A 606 -2.91 4.14 -4.89
C SER A 606 -3.97 5.08 -4.32
N HIS A 607 -4.22 6.20 -4.99
CA HIS A 607 -5.52 6.86 -4.93
C HIS A 607 -5.79 7.52 -6.27
N GLN A 608 -5.97 6.70 -7.30
CA GLN A 608 -6.59 7.13 -8.54
C GLN A 608 -7.70 6.14 -8.91
N LEU A 609 -8.76 6.71 -9.50
CA LEU A 609 -9.92 6.07 -10.13
C LEU A 609 -11.14 5.80 -9.22
N LYS A 610 -11.84 6.89 -8.90
CA LYS A 610 -13.29 6.98 -9.18
C LYS A 610 -13.53 8.13 -10.17
N ALA A 611 -13.41 7.84 -11.46
CA ALA A 611 -14.12 8.50 -12.56
C ALA A 611 -13.82 7.70 -13.82
N ALA A 612 -14.85 7.20 -14.48
CA ALA A 612 -14.76 6.34 -15.64
C ALA A 612 -14.42 7.14 -16.92
N GLY A 613 -13.66 6.49 -17.81
CA GLY A 613 -13.67 6.75 -19.26
C GLY A 613 -12.60 7.70 -19.81
N ALA A 614 -11.46 7.16 -20.23
CA ALA A 614 -10.68 7.75 -21.32
C ALA A 614 -9.80 6.68 -21.98
N THR A 615 -10.05 6.47 -23.28
CA THR A 615 -9.24 5.71 -24.22
C THR A 615 -7.81 6.26 -24.31
N ALA A 616 -6.83 5.37 -24.47
CA ALA A 616 -5.42 5.73 -24.67
C ALA A 616 -5.29 6.72 -25.83
N THR A 617 -4.84 7.94 -25.54
CA THR A 617 -4.77 9.03 -26.51
C THR A 617 -3.40 9.02 -27.18
N LEU A 618 -3.39 8.97 -28.52
CA LEU A 618 -2.20 9.25 -29.32
C LEU A 618 -1.82 10.74 -29.19
N ALA A 619 -0.60 11.11 -29.58
CA ALA A 619 -0.18 12.50 -29.54
C ALA A 619 -0.89 13.35 -30.62
N PRO A 620 -1.22 14.62 -30.35
CA PRO A 620 -1.78 15.51 -31.35
C PRO A 620 -0.80 15.75 -32.50
N THR A 621 -1.29 15.65 -33.73
CA THR A 621 -0.47 15.75 -34.94
C THR A 621 -0.58 17.11 -35.61
N HIS A 622 -1.70 17.81 -35.44
CA HIS A 622 -1.98 19.09 -36.08
C HIS A 622 -2.70 20.04 -35.13
N VAL A 623 -2.52 21.35 -35.31
CA VAL A 623 -3.15 22.40 -34.51
C VAL A 623 -3.87 23.39 -35.42
N CYS A 624 -5.12 23.72 -35.08
CA CYS A 624 -5.88 24.76 -35.75
C CYS A 624 -5.25 26.12 -35.46
N MET A 625 -4.89 26.87 -36.49
CA MET A 625 -4.26 28.18 -36.34
C MET A 625 -5.23 29.27 -35.87
N ASP A 626 -6.54 29.03 -35.97
CA ASP A 626 -7.55 30.02 -35.60
C ASP A 626 -7.97 29.90 -34.12
N CYS A 627 -8.11 28.67 -33.59
CA CYS A 627 -8.56 28.47 -32.21
C CYS A 627 -7.66 27.56 -31.36
N GLY A 628 -6.56 27.05 -31.91
CA GLY A 628 -5.62 26.18 -31.19
C GLY A 628 -6.12 24.75 -30.96
N TYR A 629 -7.24 24.35 -31.58
CA TYR A 629 -7.74 22.97 -31.47
C TYR A 629 -6.70 21.97 -31.97
N LEU A 630 -6.31 21.04 -31.09
CA LEU A 630 -5.32 20.00 -31.37
C LEU A 630 -6.03 18.77 -31.95
N TYR A 631 -5.71 18.45 -33.20
CA TYR A 631 -6.19 17.24 -33.84
C TYR A 631 -5.33 16.05 -33.42
N THR A 632 -5.97 15.12 -32.71
CA THR A 632 -5.38 13.85 -32.32
C THR A 632 -6.05 12.71 -33.10
N PRO A 633 -5.32 11.96 -33.94
CA PRO A 633 -5.89 10.83 -34.66
C PRO A 633 -6.31 9.73 -33.68
N ALA A 634 -7.51 9.19 -33.84
CA ALA A 634 -8.00 8.08 -33.01
C ALA A 634 -7.38 6.71 -33.40
N SER A 635 -6.81 6.62 -34.61
CA SER A 635 -6.09 5.47 -35.17
C SER A 635 -5.27 5.91 -36.39
N ALA A 636 -4.43 5.03 -36.95
CA ALA A 636 -3.66 5.30 -38.17
C ALA A 636 -4.53 5.57 -39.43
N ASP A 637 -5.80 5.16 -39.40
CA ASP A 637 -6.76 5.42 -40.48
C ASP A 637 -7.48 6.76 -40.34
N ALA A 638 -7.44 7.35 -39.14
CA ALA A 638 -7.89 8.70 -38.85
C ALA A 638 -6.73 9.72 -38.90
N ALA A 639 -5.73 9.53 -39.77
CA ALA A 639 -4.65 10.50 -39.94
C ALA A 639 -5.21 11.83 -40.49
N PHE A 640 -4.66 12.96 -40.04
CA PHE A 640 -5.17 14.30 -40.40
C PHE A 640 -5.21 14.50 -41.92
N GLU A 641 -4.21 13.98 -42.63
CA GLU A 641 -4.05 14.05 -44.08
C GLU A 641 -5.21 13.34 -44.81
N LYS A 642 -5.77 12.28 -44.21
CA LYS A 642 -6.87 11.48 -44.78
C LYS A 642 -8.27 12.06 -44.55
N LEU A 643 -8.41 13.14 -43.75
CA LEU A 643 -9.71 13.81 -43.56
C LEU A 643 -10.21 14.48 -44.85
N SER A 644 -11.54 14.58 -45.02
CA SER A 644 -12.16 15.29 -46.16
C SER A 644 -11.69 16.76 -46.25
N PRO A 645 -11.55 17.34 -47.46
CA PRO A 645 -11.27 18.78 -47.63
C PRO A 645 -12.28 19.70 -46.94
N ASP A 646 -13.54 19.25 -46.85
CA ASP A 646 -14.65 20.01 -46.27
C ASP A 646 -14.76 19.82 -44.75
N TRP A 647 -13.83 19.08 -44.15
CA TRP A 647 -13.78 18.85 -42.72
C TRP A 647 -13.42 20.16 -41.99
N GLY A 648 -14.35 20.65 -41.17
CA GLY A 648 -14.19 21.86 -40.37
C GLY A 648 -13.65 21.56 -38.98
N CYS A 649 -12.82 22.46 -38.47
CA CYS A 649 -12.30 22.43 -37.11
C CYS A 649 -13.46 22.28 -36.10
N PRO A 650 -13.51 21.21 -35.29
CA PRO A 650 -14.56 21.04 -34.29
C PRO A 650 -14.64 22.18 -33.28
N GLY A 651 -13.52 22.87 -33.03
CA GLY A 651 -13.46 24.01 -32.10
C GLY A 651 -13.97 25.35 -32.65
N CYS A 652 -13.94 25.61 -33.96
CA CYS A 652 -14.31 26.93 -34.49
C CYS A 652 -14.92 26.95 -35.90
N GLY A 653 -15.07 25.78 -36.54
CA GLY A 653 -15.57 25.65 -37.91
C GLY A 653 -14.57 26.02 -39.00
N ALA A 654 -13.35 26.47 -38.67
CA ALA A 654 -12.32 26.81 -39.65
C ALA A 654 -11.98 25.62 -40.55
N GLU A 655 -11.83 25.88 -41.85
CA GLU A 655 -11.53 24.86 -42.85
C GLU A 655 -10.22 24.10 -42.56
N LYS A 656 -10.12 22.84 -42.96
CA LYS A 656 -8.95 21.96 -42.78
C LYS A 656 -7.61 22.62 -43.13
N LYS A 657 -7.57 23.48 -44.16
CA LYS A 657 -6.36 24.22 -44.58
C LYS A 657 -5.81 25.20 -43.52
N ARG A 658 -6.59 25.55 -42.50
CA ARG A 658 -6.21 26.41 -41.38
C ARG A 658 -5.52 25.64 -40.25
N PHE A 659 -5.24 24.36 -40.42
CA PHE A 659 -4.41 23.59 -39.50
C PHE A 659 -2.95 23.55 -39.97
N LYS A 660 -2.02 23.56 -39.02
CA LYS A 660 -0.60 23.28 -39.24
C LYS A 660 -0.17 22.06 -38.44
N ALA A 661 0.93 21.39 -38.82
CA ALA A 661 1.49 20.31 -38.02
C ALA A 661 1.81 20.82 -36.59
N ALA A 662 1.50 20.01 -35.59
CA ALA A 662 1.81 20.32 -34.20
C ALA A 662 3.30 20.06 -33.98
N ASP A 663 4.04 21.08 -33.51
CA ASP A 663 5.44 20.92 -33.16
C ASP A 663 5.58 19.87 -32.03
N PRO A 664 6.57 18.97 -32.07
CA PRO A 664 6.83 18.08 -30.95
C PRO A 664 7.19 18.94 -29.74
N VAL A 665 6.27 19.00 -28.77
CA VAL A 665 6.44 19.78 -27.55
C VAL A 665 7.55 19.14 -26.72
N ALA A 666 8.76 19.68 -26.82
CA ALA A 666 9.79 19.45 -25.83
C ALA A 666 9.28 19.96 -24.47
N ALA A 667 9.17 19.08 -23.49
CA ALA A 667 8.87 19.46 -22.12
C ALA A 667 9.92 20.47 -21.64
N PRO A 668 9.55 21.68 -21.17
CA PRO A 668 10.51 22.57 -20.57
C PRO A 668 10.99 21.96 -19.25
N ALA A 669 12.30 21.85 -19.09
CA ALA A 669 12.92 21.54 -17.81
C ALA A 669 12.50 22.58 -16.77
N ALA A 670 11.85 22.13 -15.70
CA ALA A 670 11.57 22.96 -14.55
C ALA A 670 12.87 23.17 -13.76
N GLU A 671 13.55 24.28 -14.00
CA GLU A 671 14.53 24.79 -13.03
C GLU A 671 13.78 25.41 -11.84
N PRO A 672 14.23 25.17 -10.59
CA PRO A 672 13.66 25.80 -9.41
C PRO A 672 14.03 27.30 -9.40
N VAL A 673 13.04 28.16 -9.60
CA VAL A 673 13.18 29.60 -9.37
C VAL A 673 13.41 29.82 -7.88
N LYS A 674 14.64 30.18 -7.51
CA LYS A 674 14.99 30.63 -6.15
C LYS A 674 14.20 31.90 -5.83
N SER A 675 13.26 31.81 -4.90
CA SER A 675 12.70 32.98 -4.22
C SER A 675 13.82 33.62 -3.39
N ALA A 676 14.27 34.80 -3.82
CA ALA A 676 15.20 35.63 -3.06
C ALA A 676 14.47 36.27 -1.88
N VAL A 677 14.51 35.62 -0.72
CA VAL A 677 13.98 36.18 0.53
C VAL A 677 15.10 36.95 1.24
N ALA A 678 14.93 38.25 1.45
CA ALA A 678 15.97 39.19 1.88
C ALA A 678 16.12 39.33 3.42
N GLY A 679 15.72 38.34 4.21
CA GLY A 679 15.80 38.41 5.67
C GLY A 679 15.53 37.08 6.39
N PRO A 680 15.78 36.99 7.71
CA PRO A 680 15.51 35.79 8.50
C PRO A 680 14.01 35.43 8.51
N VAL A 681 13.69 34.14 8.43
CA VAL A 681 12.31 33.64 8.36
C VAL A 681 11.74 33.38 9.75
N THR A 682 10.54 33.91 10.02
CA THR A 682 9.87 33.77 11.32
C THR A 682 9.16 32.42 11.49
N LEU A 683 8.45 31.94 10.47
CA LEU A 683 7.66 30.71 10.57
C LEU A 683 8.54 29.45 10.54
N ASN A 684 8.16 28.47 11.37
CA ASN A 684 8.76 27.14 11.39
C ASN A 684 7.68 26.06 11.21
N PRO A 685 7.74 25.22 10.16
CA PRO A 685 6.75 24.16 9.94
C PRO A 685 6.59 23.18 11.11
N ALA A 686 7.63 23.01 11.94
CA ALA A 686 7.65 22.05 13.04
C ALA A 686 7.29 22.66 14.41
N GLN A 687 7.27 23.99 14.55
CA GLN A 687 7.12 24.66 15.85
C GLN A 687 6.27 25.92 15.75
N ALA A 688 5.41 26.13 16.74
CA ALA A 688 4.66 27.37 16.86
C ALA A 688 5.57 28.50 17.37
N VAL A 689 5.35 29.71 16.86
CA VAL A 689 6.06 30.92 17.26
C VAL A 689 5.09 31.90 17.93
N VAL A 690 5.55 32.60 18.95
CA VAL A 690 4.73 33.55 19.70
C VAL A 690 5.07 34.95 19.25
N LEU A 691 4.09 35.68 18.70
CA LEU A 691 4.26 37.05 18.21
C LEU A 691 3.46 38.04 19.04
N LYS A 692 3.98 39.26 19.16
CA LYS A 692 3.43 40.33 19.98
C LYS A 692 2.56 41.27 19.16
N LEU A 693 1.34 41.54 19.62
CA LEU A 693 0.46 42.54 19.03
C LEU A 693 1.03 43.93 19.29
N VAL A 694 1.34 44.67 18.22
CA VAL A 694 1.91 46.03 18.28
C VAL A 694 0.96 47.09 17.77
N GLU A 695 -0.05 46.72 16.98
CA GLU A 695 -1.05 47.64 16.47
C GLU A 695 -2.41 46.94 16.31
N LYS A 696 -3.50 47.65 16.63
CA LYS A 696 -4.88 47.22 16.40
C LYS A 696 -5.69 48.40 15.88
N GLU A 697 -6.05 48.36 14.60
CA GLU A 697 -6.79 49.42 13.91
C GLU A 697 -8.25 48.99 13.67
N VAL A 698 -9.19 49.93 13.84
CA VAL A 698 -10.61 49.74 13.54
C VAL A 698 -10.85 50.06 12.06
N ILE A 699 -11.17 49.04 11.26
CA ILE A 699 -11.44 49.20 9.82
C ILE A 699 -12.92 49.42 9.55
N SER A 700 -13.79 48.72 10.28
CA SER A 700 -15.25 48.87 10.22
C SER A 700 -15.88 48.56 11.58
N HIS A 701 -17.20 48.64 11.67
CA HIS A 701 -17.95 48.31 12.89
C HIS A 701 -17.60 46.92 13.45
N ASP A 702 -17.26 45.96 12.58
CA ASP A 702 -16.99 44.57 12.95
C ASP A 702 -15.67 44.03 12.38
N THR A 703 -14.77 44.86 11.87
CA THR A 703 -13.49 44.41 11.30
C THR A 703 -12.32 45.20 11.89
N ARG A 704 -11.22 44.49 12.13
CA ARG A 704 -9.96 45.05 12.65
C ARG A 704 -8.78 44.65 11.78
N ARG A 705 -7.76 45.52 11.73
CA ARG A 705 -6.41 45.13 11.32
C ARG A 705 -5.58 44.87 12.58
N PHE A 706 -5.03 43.67 12.69
CA PHE A 706 -4.10 43.29 13.76
C PHE A 706 -2.69 43.22 13.18
N ARG A 707 -1.75 43.96 13.76
CA ARG A 707 -0.33 43.93 13.41
C ARG A 707 0.46 43.24 14.50
N PHE A 708 1.16 42.17 14.14
CA PHE A 708 2.07 41.48 15.04
C PHE A 708 3.52 41.75 14.65
N ALA A 709 4.37 42.07 15.61
CA ALA A 709 5.80 42.24 15.39
C ALA A 709 6.48 40.88 15.18
N LEU A 710 7.31 40.80 14.14
CA LEU A 710 8.22 39.68 13.92
C LEU A 710 9.46 39.82 14.83
N PRO A 711 10.28 38.77 15.01
CA PRO A 711 11.36 38.77 16.00
C PRO A 711 12.37 39.92 15.86
N THR A 712 12.64 40.40 14.64
CA THR A 712 13.43 41.62 14.40
C THR A 712 12.87 42.42 13.22
N PRO A 713 13.22 43.71 13.08
CA PRO A 713 12.79 44.54 11.94
C PRO A 713 13.22 44.05 10.55
N GLN A 714 14.14 43.07 10.49
CA GLN A 714 14.63 42.46 9.25
C GLN A 714 13.98 41.11 8.95
N HIS A 715 13.18 40.57 9.88
CA HIS A 715 12.50 39.30 9.65
C HIS A 715 11.40 39.44 8.62
N VAL A 716 11.20 38.37 7.85
CA VAL A 716 9.98 38.13 7.08
C VAL A 716 9.13 37.08 7.79
N LEU A 717 7.86 36.97 7.41
CA LEU A 717 7.01 35.91 7.93
C LEU A 717 7.48 34.54 7.41
N GLY A 718 7.82 34.44 6.12
CA GLY A 718 8.22 33.21 5.45
C GLY A 718 7.03 32.35 5.03
N LEU A 719 5.94 33.00 4.57
CA LEU A 719 4.71 32.34 4.16
C LEU A 719 4.64 32.27 2.63
N PRO A 720 4.71 31.07 2.01
CA PRO A 720 4.55 30.93 0.58
C PRO A 720 3.22 31.52 0.08
N VAL A 721 3.26 32.23 -1.04
CA VAL A 721 2.08 32.90 -1.61
C VAL A 721 1.00 31.86 -1.94
N GLY A 722 -0.20 32.03 -1.39
CA GLY A 722 -1.31 31.10 -1.47
C GLY A 722 -1.51 30.20 -0.23
N GLN A 723 -0.61 30.30 0.75
CA GLN A 723 -0.71 29.63 2.04
C GLN A 723 -1.18 30.60 3.15
N HIS A 724 -1.54 30.03 4.30
CA HIS A 724 -2.03 30.71 5.50
C HIS A 724 -1.26 30.25 6.76
N VAL A 725 -1.51 30.91 7.88
CA VAL A 725 -1.02 30.50 9.20
C VAL A 725 -2.18 30.10 10.09
N THR A 726 -1.90 29.27 11.09
CA THR A 726 -2.85 28.90 12.13
C THR A 726 -2.54 29.72 13.37
N LEU A 727 -3.53 30.48 13.85
CA LEU A 727 -3.46 31.17 15.13
C LEU A 727 -4.10 30.30 16.20
N SER A 728 -3.50 30.24 17.38
CA SER A 728 -4.01 29.44 18.50
C SER A 728 -3.86 30.15 19.85
N TYR A 729 -4.83 29.96 20.73
CA TYR A 729 -4.72 30.29 22.15
C TYR A 729 -5.38 29.18 22.99
N VAL A 730 -5.00 29.09 24.27
CA VAL A 730 -5.65 28.21 25.25
C VAL A 730 -6.66 29.05 26.02
N ASP A 731 -7.93 28.65 25.99
CA ASP A 731 -8.98 29.30 26.75
C ASP A 731 -8.77 29.05 28.24
N ALA A 732 -8.52 30.12 29.01
CA ALA A 732 -8.21 30.01 30.43
C ALA A 732 -9.37 29.48 31.28
N ALA A 733 -10.62 29.62 30.81
CA ALA A 733 -11.80 29.17 31.54
C ALA A 733 -12.11 27.69 31.30
N THR A 734 -11.80 27.15 30.11
CA THR A 734 -12.12 25.75 29.74
C THR A 734 -10.90 24.85 29.60
N GLY A 735 -9.69 25.41 29.49
CA GLY A 735 -8.47 24.69 29.14
C GLY A 735 -8.43 24.22 27.67
N GLU A 736 -9.43 24.56 26.85
CA GLU A 736 -9.53 24.14 25.45
C GLU A 736 -8.60 24.98 24.56
N THR A 737 -7.86 24.32 23.66
CA THR A 737 -7.09 25.04 22.63
C THR A 737 -7.99 25.45 21.48
N VAL A 738 -8.15 26.75 21.25
CA VAL A 738 -8.90 27.31 20.11
C VAL A 738 -7.91 27.65 19.00
N SER A 739 -8.07 27.03 17.84
CA SER A 739 -7.15 27.15 16.70
C SER A 739 -7.90 27.48 15.41
N ARG A 740 -7.46 28.50 14.64
CA ARG A 740 -8.11 28.94 13.39
C ARG A 740 -7.10 29.39 12.32
N PRO A 741 -7.33 29.05 11.03
CA PRO A 741 -6.50 29.52 9.94
C PRO A 741 -6.80 30.97 9.56
N TYR A 742 -5.76 31.74 9.24
CA TYR A 742 -5.85 33.11 8.73
C TYR A 742 -4.78 33.36 7.67
N THR A 743 -5.18 33.98 6.56
CA THR A 743 -4.27 34.48 5.53
C THR A 743 -3.90 35.94 5.84
N PRO A 744 -2.61 36.27 5.97
CA PRO A 744 -2.20 37.66 6.20
C PRO A 744 -2.46 38.52 4.96
N THR A 745 -2.64 39.81 5.17
CA THR A 745 -2.71 40.80 4.09
C THR A 745 -1.35 41.39 3.75
N SER A 746 -0.36 41.31 4.65
CA SER A 746 1.04 41.62 4.36
C SER A 746 1.75 40.47 3.64
N SER A 747 2.95 40.73 3.13
CA SER A 747 3.78 39.80 2.35
C SER A 747 5.20 39.71 2.92
N ASP A 748 6.03 38.80 2.41
CA ASP A 748 7.46 38.72 2.78
C ASP A 748 8.29 39.93 2.28
N ARG A 749 7.67 40.92 1.64
CA ARG A 749 8.28 42.23 1.34
C ARG A 749 8.10 43.23 2.49
N ASP A 750 7.16 42.98 3.39
CA ASP A 750 6.87 43.80 4.56
C ASP A 750 7.72 43.29 5.74
N LEU A 751 8.84 43.97 5.99
CA LEU A 751 9.81 43.52 6.99
C LEU A 751 9.38 43.90 8.42
N GLY A 752 9.60 42.99 9.36
CA GLY A 752 9.45 43.23 10.79
C GLY A 752 8.03 43.12 11.34
N PHE A 753 7.00 42.95 10.51
CA PHE A 753 5.62 42.78 10.97
C PHE A 753 4.78 41.88 10.06
N VAL A 754 3.63 41.43 10.58
CA VAL A 754 2.58 40.76 9.80
C VAL A 754 1.22 41.35 10.13
N ASP A 755 0.42 41.66 9.09
CA ASP A 755 -0.92 42.23 9.20
C ASP A 755 -2.01 41.19 8.88
N PHE A 756 -3.06 41.17 9.70
CA PHE A 756 -4.28 40.39 9.48
C PHE A 756 -5.51 41.28 9.53
N VAL A 757 -6.35 41.21 8.50
CA VAL A 757 -7.67 41.85 8.50
C VAL A 757 -8.71 40.80 8.86
N ILE A 758 -9.29 40.91 10.05
CA ILE A 758 -10.16 39.89 10.64
C ILE A 758 -11.48 40.51 11.09
N LYS A 759 -12.58 39.84 10.74
CA LYS A 759 -13.93 40.18 11.19
C LYS A 759 -14.17 39.64 12.60
N VAL A 760 -14.66 40.50 13.49
CA VAL A 760 -14.98 40.24 14.90
C VAL A 760 -16.45 39.85 15.02
N TYR A 761 -16.69 38.58 15.32
CA TYR A 761 -18.03 38.06 15.55
C TYR A 761 -18.39 38.16 17.04
N ALA A 762 -19.06 39.23 17.45
CA ALA A 762 -19.48 39.43 18.83
C ALA A 762 -20.63 38.49 19.26
N SER A 763 -20.61 38.05 20.51
CA SER A 763 -21.71 37.32 21.13
C SER A 763 -23.00 38.13 21.13
N GLY A 764 -24.14 37.47 20.94
CA GLY A 764 -25.49 38.06 20.97
C GLY A 764 -25.91 38.82 19.70
N VAL A 765 -25.03 38.95 18.70
CA VAL A 765 -25.33 39.72 17.47
C VAL A 765 -25.96 38.85 16.37
N ASN A 766 -25.45 37.64 16.15
CA ASN A 766 -25.96 36.75 15.09
C ASN A 766 -26.89 35.69 15.71
N PRO A 767 -28.20 35.65 15.35
CA PRO A 767 -29.15 34.68 15.90
C PRO A 767 -28.77 33.22 15.63
N LYS A 768 -28.03 32.95 14.55
CA LYS A 768 -27.56 31.60 14.19
C LYS A 768 -26.28 31.19 14.94
N PHE A 769 -25.55 32.16 15.48
CA PHE A 769 -24.30 31.96 16.23
C PHE A 769 -24.31 32.85 17.49
N PRO A 770 -25.18 32.54 18.47
CA PRO A 770 -25.44 33.42 19.60
C PRO A 770 -24.22 33.64 20.49
N SER A 771 -23.25 32.73 20.49
CA SER A 771 -21.98 32.84 21.24
C SER A 771 -20.87 33.63 20.52
N GLY A 772 -21.10 34.05 19.27
CA GLY A 772 -20.08 34.72 18.45
C GLY A 772 -18.89 33.82 18.09
N GLY A 773 -17.80 34.42 17.63
CA GLY A 773 -16.57 33.73 17.25
C GLY A 773 -15.57 33.69 18.40
N LYS A 774 -15.26 32.51 18.94
CA LYS A 774 -14.30 32.34 20.05
C LYS A 774 -12.94 33.03 19.76
N MET A 775 -12.32 32.69 18.62
CA MET A 775 -11.03 33.27 18.21
C MET A 775 -11.09 34.77 17.94
N SER A 776 -12.11 35.24 17.22
CA SER A 776 -12.19 36.66 16.86
C SER A 776 -12.47 37.56 18.05
N GLN A 777 -13.23 37.07 19.05
CA GLN A 777 -13.46 37.78 20.31
C GLN A 777 -12.21 37.80 21.18
N HIS A 778 -11.43 36.70 21.21
CA HIS A 778 -10.14 36.69 21.89
C HIS A 778 -9.17 37.69 21.26
N LEU A 779 -9.03 37.70 19.93
CA LEU A 779 -8.23 38.71 19.22
C LEU A 779 -8.67 40.14 19.55
N GLU A 780 -9.97 40.42 19.59
CA GLU A 780 -10.48 41.75 19.97
C GLU A 780 -10.13 42.12 21.41
N SER A 781 -10.10 41.15 22.33
CA SER A 781 -9.75 41.35 23.74
C SER A 781 -8.26 41.65 23.98
N LEU A 782 -7.38 41.31 23.03
CA LEU A 782 -5.94 41.57 23.16
C LEU A 782 -5.65 43.07 23.26
N LYS A 783 -4.78 43.42 24.20
CA LYS A 783 -4.17 44.74 24.35
C LYS A 783 -2.86 44.79 23.58
N ILE A 784 -2.46 46.00 23.19
CA ILE A 784 -1.12 46.21 22.64
C ILE A 784 -0.11 45.77 23.68
N GLY A 785 0.76 44.84 23.31
CA GLY A 785 1.64 44.18 24.26
C GLY A 785 1.42 42.68 24.38
N ASP A 786 0.18 42.22 24.17
CA ASP A 786 -0.20 40.82 24.35
C ASP A 786 0.31 39.96 23.19
N THR A 787 0.36 38.64 23.42
CA THR A 787 0.94 37.69 22.47
C THR A 787 -0.07 36.70 21.93
N MET A 788 0.17 36.22 20.72
CA MET A 788 -0.59 35.15 20.07
C MET A 788 0.36 34.09 19.52
N SER A 789 -0.05 32.82 19.53
CA SER A 789 0.72 31.72 18.95
C SER A 789 0.36 31.54 17.47
N PHE A 790 1.39 31.39 16.64
CA PHE A 790 1.32 31.23 15.18
C PHE A 790 2.01 29.93 14.78
N GLN A 791 1.36 29.13 13.96
CA GLN A 791 1.94 27.92 13.38
C GLN A 791 1.74 27.94 11.86
N GLY A 792 2.79 27.62 11.11
CA GLY A 792 2.76 27.59 9.65
C GLY A 792 4.17 27.52 9.08
N PRO A 793 4.33 27.56 7.75
CA PRO A 793 3.29 27.82 6.75
C PRO A 793 2.34 26.62 6.52
N ASN A 794 1.04 26.89 6.36
CA ASN A 794 -0.02 25.89 6.14
C ASN A 794 -0.81 26.21 4.87
N GLY A 795 -1.21 25.22 4.09
CA GLY A 795 -1.97 25.46 2.87
C GLY A 795 -1.53 24.53 1.76
N ARG A 796 -2.49 24.19 0.89
CA ARG A 796 -2.21 23.31 -0.24
C ARG A 796 -1.83 24.06 -1.51
N ILE A 797 -2.24 25.31 -1.65
CA ILE A 797 -2.01 26.08 -2.88
C ILE A 797 -0.74 26.90 -2.69
N THR A 798 0.14 26.92 -3.69
CA THR A 798 1.30 27.81 -3.71
C THR A 798 1.50 28.39 -5.10
N TYR A 799 1.48 29.72 -5.18
CA TYR A 799 1.77 30.46 -6.39
C TYR A 799 3.28 30.64 -6.53
N LEU A 800 3.84 30.19 -7.65
CA LEU A 800 5.28 30.23 -7.91
C LEU A 800 5.72 31.46 -8.72
N GLY A 801 4.77 32.18 -9.31
CA GLY A 801 5.01 33.19 -10.34
C GLY A 801 4.82 32.65 -11.75
N GLY A 802 4.85 33.53 -12.73
CA GLY A 802 4.63 33.22 -14.15
C GLY A 802 3.24 32.63 -14.44
N GLY A 803 2.26 32.92 -13.58
CA GLY A 803 0.92 32.32 -13.64
C GLY A 803 0.84 30.86 -13.16
N VAL A 804 1.93 30.30 -12.60
CA VAL A 804 1.98 28.90 -12.18
C VAL A 804 1.53 28.74 -10.72
N PHE A 805 0.57 27.83 -10.53
CA PHE A 805 0.14 27.37 -9.20
C PHE A 805 0.57 25.93 -8.99
N THR A 806 0.91 25.60 -7.75
CA THR A 806 1.06 24.22 -7.31
C THR A 806 0.02 23.88 -6.27
N VAL A 807 -0.48 22.65 -6.29
CA VAL A 807 -1.47 22.14 -5.34
C VAL A 807 -0.91 20.89 -4.67
N LYS A 808 -0.62 21.00 -3.37
CA LYS A 808 -0.24 19.91 -2.50
C LYS A 808 -1.46 19.09 -2.11
N ASP A 809 -1.48 17.83 -2.47
CA ASP A 809 -2.50 16.92 -2.00
C ASP A 809 -2.13 16.43 -0.59
N TYR A 810 -2.97 16.73 0.41
CA TYR A 810 -2.72 16.33 1.79
C TYR A 810 -2.84 14.82 2.02
N ALA A 811 -3.56 14.09 1.15
CA ALA A 811 -3.68 12.64 1.23
C ALA A 811 -2.44 11.94 0.65
N THR A 812 -1.90 12.46 -0.45
CA THR A 812 -0.77 11.83 -1.17
C THR A 812 0.60 12.47 -0.90
N GLY A 813 0.63 13.69 -0.33
CA GLY A 813 1.84 14.50 -0.18
C GLY A 813 2.41 15.03 -1.50
N GLY A 814 1.83 14.64 -2.64
CA GLY A 814 2.25 15.06 -3.97
C GLY A 814 1.92 16.52 -4.24
N VAL A 815 2.71 17.16 -5.09
CA VAL A 815 2.52 18.55 -5.50
C VAL A 815 2.28 18.55 -7.01
N VAL A 816 1.08 18.96 -7.43
CA VAL A 816 0.71 19.05 -8.84
C VAL A 816 0.85 20.49 -9.31
N SER A 817 1.62 20.72 -10.37
CA SER A 817 1.69 22.03 -11.01
C SER A 817 0.51 22.22 -11.96
N ARG A 818 -0.13 23.38 -11.91
CA ARG A 818 -1.14 23.82 -12.85
C ARG A 818 -0.49 24.48 -14.07
N PRO A 819 -1.13 24.43 -15.26
CA PRO A 819 -0.70 25.20 -16.41
C PRO A 819 -0.58 26.68 -16.06
N ALA A 820 0.43 27.35 -16.64
CA ALA A 820 0.66 28.77 -16.44
C ALA A 820 -0.57 29.58 -16.91
N ALA A 821 -1.18 30.32 -15.98
CA ALA A 821 -2.34 31.15 -16.26
C ALA A 821 -1.94 32.43 -17.01
N LYS A 822 -2.73 32.78 -18.04
CA LYS A 822 -2.72 34.09 -18.69
C LYS A 822 -3.86 34.99 -18.22
N ALA A 823 -4.91 34.38 -17.68
CA ALA A 823 -6.00 35.09 -17.02
C ALA A 823 -6.38 34.38 -15.71
N ILE A 824 -6.62 35.17 -14.67
CA ILE A 824 -6.95 34.71 -13.33
C ILE A 824 -8.25 35.37 -12.88
N GLY A 825 -9.30 34.56 -12.69
CA GLY A 825 -10.53 34.98 -12.03
C GLY A 825 -10.47 34.72 -10.52
N MET A 826 -10.99 35.63 -9.71
CA MET A 826 -10.99 35.53 -8.26
C MET A 826 -12.39 35.82 -7.73
N ILE A 827 -13.01 34.87 -7.04
CA ILE A 827 -14.34 35.04 -6.44
C ILE A 827 -14.22 34.97 -4.92
N ALA A 828 -14.55 36.07 -4.26
CA ALA A 828 -14.36 36.25 -2.83
C ALA A 828 -15.66 36.63 -2.10
N GLY A 829 -15.91 36.02 -0.95
CA GLY A 829 -17.00 36.41 -0.04
C GLY A 829 -16.46 36.93 1.28
N GLY A 830 -16.73 38.20 1.63
CA GLY A 830 -16.26 38.84 2.87
C GLY A 830 -14.75 38.73 3.07
N THR A 831 -14.30 38.10 4.16
CA THR A 831 -12.87 37.90 4.47
C THR A 831 -12.13 36.97 3.51
N GLY A 832 -12.85 36.26 2.62
CA GLY A 832 -12.22 35.48 1.54
C GLY A 832 -11.41 36.33 0.55
N ILE A 833 -11.46 37.66 0.65
CA ILE A 833 -10.63 38.56 -0.14
C ILE A 833 -9.13 38.49 0.23
N THR A 834 -8.78 38.06 1.45
CA THR A 834 -7.38 38.07 1.91
C THR A 834 -6.44 37.15 1.12
N PRO A 835 -6.77 35.86 0.81
CA PRO A 835 -5.93 35.06 -0.09
C PRO A 835 -5.86 35.60 -1.52
N MET A 836 -6.94 36.25 -2.00
CA MET A 836 -6.94 36.87 -3.34
C MET A 836 -5.96 38.04 -3.41
N MET A 837 -5.93 38.86 -2.36
CA MET A 837 -4.98 39.98 -2.26
C MET A 837 -3.53 39.51 -2.15
N GLN A 838 -3.27 38.42 -1.43
CA GLN A 838 -1.93 37.83 -1.32
C GLN A 838 -1.39 37.42 -2.71
N VAL A 839 -2.19 36.71 -3.51
CA VAL A 839 -1.82 36.29 -4.87
C VAL A 839 -1.73 37.49 -5.82
N ALA A 840 -2.72 38.38 -5.82
CA ALA A 840 -2.75 39.53 -6.72
C ALA A 840 -1.57 40.49 -6.49
N ARG A 841 -1.22 40.78 -5.23
CA ARG A 841 -0.07 41.64 -4.91
C ARG A 841 1.24 41.05 -5.40
N ASP A 842 1.43 39.73 -5.28
CA ASP A 842 2.66 39.09 -5.75
C ASP A 842 2.78 39.14 -7.28
N ILE A 843 1.68 38.89 -8.00
CA ILE A 843 1.59 39.02 -9.47
C ILE A 843 1.99 40.44 -9.91
N LEU A 844 1.38 41.46 -9.30
CA LEU A 844 1.61 42.86 -9.67
C LEU A 844 3.03 43.31 -9.31
N ALA A 845 3.55 42.89 -8.15
CA ALA A 845 4.91 43.22 -7.72
C ALA A 845 5.99 42.57 -8.58
N ARG A 846 5.68 41.43 -9.22
CA ARG A 846 6.53 40.77 -10.23
C ARG A 846 6.34 41.34 -11.65
N LYS A 847 5.38 42.25 -11.85
CA LYS A 847 5.03 42.86 -13.13
C LYS A 847 4.67 41.81 -14.20
N GLU A 848 3.95 40.76 -13.80
CA GLU A 848 3.58 39.71 -14.73
C GLU A 848 2.43 40.14 -15.64
N ASP A 849 2.52 39.72 -16.91
CA ASP A 849 1.49 39.97 -17.93
C ASP A 849 0.36 38.94 -17.80
N ILE A 850 -0.47 39.14 -16.76
CA ILE A 850 -1.62 38.28 -16.41
C ILE A 850 -2.83 39.17 -16.16
N GLU A 851 -3.96 38.85 -16.80
CA GLU A 851 -5.24 39.50 -16.51
C GLU A 851 -5.80 39.03 -15.17
N ILE A 852 -6.21 39.94 -14.29
CA ILE A 852 -6.85 39.62 -13.01
C ILE A 852 -8.27 40.19 -13.01
N ARG A 853 -9.28 39.32 -12.80
CA ARG A 853 -10.67 39.75 -12.59
C ARG A 853 -11.21 39.28 -11.25
N MET A 854 -11.73 40.21 -10.45
CA MET A 854 -12.25 39.93 -9.10
C MET A 854 -13.76 40.18 -9.02
N LEU A 855 -14.49 39.19 -8.51
CA LEU A 855 -15.91 39.28 -8.15
C LEU A 855 -16.03 39.15 -6.63
N VAL A 856 -16.36 40.25 -5.96
CA VAL A 856 -16.34 40.33 -4.49
C VAL A 856 -17.76 40.52 -3.96
N ALA A 857 -18.25 39.51 -3.23
CA ALA A 857 -19.60 39.49 -2.66
C ALA A 857 -19.59 39.90 -1.18
N ASN A 858 -20.43 40.88 -0.84
CA ASN A 858 -20.58 41.42 0.52
C ASN A 858 -22.05 41.62 0.89
N GLN A 859 -22.35 41.83 2.17
CA GLN A 859 -23.73 42.09 2.59
C GLN A 859 -24.14 43.53 2.30
N THR A 860 -23.32 44.50 2.72
CA THR A 860 -23.55 45.94 2.49
C THR A 860 -22.29 46.61 1.94
N GLU A 861 -22.40 47.86 1.50
CA GLU A 861 -21.24 48.62 1.00
C GLU A 861 -20.16 48.82 2.09
N ALA A 862 -20.58 48.94 3.37
CA ALA A 862 -19.68 49.09 4.50
C ALA A 862 -18.93 47.78 4.87
N ASP A 863 -19.36 46.63 4.34
CA ASP A 863 -18.71 45.33 4.54
C ASP A 863 -17.58 45.07 3.53
N ILE A 864 -17.37 45.94 2.54
CA ILE A 864 -16.32 45.74 1.53
C ILE A 864 -14.96 45.97 2.18
N LEU A 865 -14.27 44.88 2.48
CA LEU A 865 -12.93 44.90 3.03
C LEU A 865 -11.89 45.30 1.97
N LEU A 866 -10.91 46.09 2.37
CA LEU A 866 -9.79 46.54 1.52
C LEU A 866 -10.24 47.30 0.26
N ARG A 867 -11.39 48.00 0.33
CA ARG A 867 -11.95 48.71 -0.82
C ARG A 867 -11.01 49.79 -1.39
N PRO A 868 -10.42 50.70 -0.58
CA PRO A 868 -9.51 51.70 -1.12
C PRO A 868 -8.31 51.08 -1.86
N GLU A 869 -7.81 49.95 -1.39
CA GLU A 869 -6.72 49.20 -2.01
C GLU A 869 -7.16 48.55 -3.32
N LEU A 870 -8.34 47.92 -3.36
CA LEU A 870 -8.90 47.29 -4.56
C LEU A 870 -9.18 48.31 -5.67
N GLU A 871 -9.76 49.46 -5.31
CA GLU A 871 -10.02 50.55 -6.25
C GLU A 871 -8.72 51.17 -6.75
N ARG A 872 -7.74 51.37 -5.86
CA ARG A 872 -6.40 51.84 -6.25
C ARG A 872 -5.71 50.88 -7.21
N MET A 873 -5.74 49.57 -6.93
CA MET A 873 -5.16 48.56 -7.82
C MET A 873 -5.77 48.60 -9.23
N GLN A 874 -7.09 48.82 -9.33
CA GLN A 874 -7.77 48.91 -10.62
C GLN A 874 -7.41 50.18 -11.41
N VAL A 875 -7.04 51.27 -10.73
CA VAL A 875 -6.56 52.52 -11.34
C VAL A 875 -5.10 52.41 -11.77
N GLU A 876 -4.25 51.83 -10.91
CA GLU A 876 -2.81 51.71 -11.15
C GLU A 876 -2.46 50.62 -12.18
N PHE A 877 -3.25 49.54 -12.25
CA PHE A 877 -2.95 48.37 -13.07
C PHE A 877 -4.09 48.08 -14.07
N PRO A 878 -3.91 48.41 -15.36
CA PRO A 878 -4.95 48.23 -16.38
C PRO A 878 -5.45 46.80 -16.56
N ASN A 879 -4.62 45.81 -16.24
CA ASN A 879 -4.89 44.37 -16.28
C ASN A 879 -5.71 43.86 -15.08
N VAL A 880 -6.05 44.73 -14.10
CA VAL A 880 -6.90 44.39 -12.96
C VAL A 880 -8.31 44.95 -13.18
N LYS A 881 -9.33 44.12 -12.95
CA LYS A 881 -10.74 44.52 -12.94
C LYS A 881 -11.41 44.00 -11.67
N VAL A 882 -12.09 44.88 -10.94
CA VAL A 882 -12.83 44.52 -9.72
C VAL A 882 -14.30 44.84 -9.91
N TYR A 883 -15.17 43.93 -9.47
CA TYR A 883 -16.62 44.09 -9.48
C TYR A 883 -17.20 43.62 -8.15
N PHE A 884 -18.00 44.47 -7.51
CA PHE A 884 -18.64 44.18 -6.24
C PHE A 884 -20.11 43.81 -6.45
N THR A 885 -20.61 42.85 -5.66
CA THR A 885 -22.04 42.56 -5.53
C THR A 885 -22.45 42.62 -4.06
N LEU A 886 -23.60 43.25 -3.80
CA LEU A 886 -24.12 43.48 -2.45
C LEU A 886 -25.47 42.79 -2.27
N ASP A 887 -25.64 42.05 -1.17
CA ASP A 887 -26.94 41.48 -0.77
C ASP A 887 -27.97 42.58 -0.47
N ARG A 888 -27.53 43.64 0.21
CA ARG A 888 -28.35 44.81 0.60
C ARG A 888 -27.67 46.10 0.13
N PRO A 889 -27.76 46.45 -1.17
CA PRO A 889 -27.13 47.64 -1.70
C PRO A 889 -27.83 48.93 -1.21
N PRO A 890 -27.09 50.03 -0.98
CA PRO A 890 -27.69 51.32 -0.71
C PRO A 890 -28.31 51.95 -1.97
N THR A 891 -29.20 52.92 -1.77
CA THR A 891 -29.81 53.69 -2.85
C THR A 891 -28.73 54.35 -3.72
N GLY A 892 -28.71 54.04 -5.02
CA GLY A 892 -27.73 54.58 -5.97
C GLY A 892 -26.52 53.68 -6.27
N TRP A 893 -26.45 52.48 -5.70
CA TRP A 893 -25.45 51.47 -6.06
C TRP A 893 -25.52 51.07 -7.54
N ARG A 894 -24.38 51.04 -8.23
CA ARG A 894 -24.31 50.87 -9.70
C ARG A 894 -23.73 49.53 -10.15
N GLN A 895 -23.37 48.64 -9.23
CA GLN A 895 -22.77 47.33 -9.55
C GLN A 895 -23.76 46.19 -9.23
N GLY A 896 -23.27 45.01 -8.83
CA GLY A 896 -24.09 43.82 -8.65
C GLY A 896 -25.01 43.94 -7.43
N SER A 897 -26.19 43.33 -7.51
CA SER A 897 -27.14 43.19 -6.40
C SER A 897 -27.50 41.72 -6.23
N GLY A 898 -27.51 41.26 -4.98
CA GLY A 898 -27.80 39.87 -4.60
C GLY A 898 -26.59 38.93 -4.61
N PHE A 899 -26.89 37.63 -4.46
CA PHE A 899 -25.90 36.55 -4.49
C PHE A 899 -25.26 36.38 -5.87
N ILE A 900 -24.12 35.69 -5.91
CA ILE A 900 -23.40 35.39 -7.15
C ILE A 900 -24.26 34.52 -8.06
N THR A 901 -24.43 34.96 -9.31
CA THR A 901 -25.18 34.22 -10.34
C THR A 901 -24.29 33.78 -11.50
N GLU A 902 -24.82 32.90 -12.34
CA GLU A 902 -24.17 32.45 -13.57
C GLU A 902 -23.88 33.62 -14.52
N GLU A 903 -24.82 34.55 -14.66
CA GLU A 903 -24.69 35.74 -15.50
C GLU A 903 -23.57 36.65 -15.00
N MET A 904 -23.45 36.82 -13.68
CA MET A 904 -22.36 37.59 -13.08
C MET A 904 -21.00 36.93 -13.36
N ILE A 905 -20.87 35.62 -13.20
CA ILE A 905 -19.62 34.89 -13.47
C ILE A 905 -19.28 35.01 -14.95
N LYS A 906 -20.24 34.76 -15.85
CA LYS A 906 -20.07 34.86 -17.30
C LYS A 906 -19.64 36.25 -17.75
N ALA A 907 -20.21 37.30 -17.15
CA ALA A 907 -19.92 38.68 -17.54
C ALA A 907 -18.63 39.22 -16.94
N LYS A 908 -18.22 38.76 -15.75
CA LYS A 908 -17.16 39.40 -14.95
C LYS A 908 -15.91 38.55 -14.78
N MET A 909 -15.94 37.24 -15.00
CA MET A 909 -14.75 36.39 -14.97
C MET A 909 -14.14 36.22 -16.38
N PRO A 910 -12.87 35.80 -16.51
CA PRO A 910 -12.30 35.42 -17.80
C PRO A 910 -13.03 34.18 -18.33
N SER A 911 -13.10 34.00 -19.65
CA SER A 911 -13.73 32.80 -20.23
C SER A 911 -12.93 31.53 -19.91
N SER A 912 -13.61 30.39 -19.86
CA SER A 912 -12.96 29.09 -19.67
C SER A 912 -11.95 28.83 -20.79
N SER A 913 -10.71 28.52 -20.40
CA SER A 913 -9.63 28.15 -21.32
C SER A 913 -8.57 27.33 -20.57
N ALA A 914 -7.67 26.65 -21.30
CA ALA A 914 -6.56 25.91 -20.71
C ALA A 914 -5.57 26.80 -19.93
N VAL A 915 -5.56 28.11 -20.18
CA VAL A 915 -4.70 29.11 -19.54
C VAL A 915 -5.46 30.05 -18.60
N THR A 916 -6.69 29.70 -18.21
CA THR A 916 -7.49 30.44 -17.23
C THR A 916 -7.48 29.71 -15.88
N GLN A 917 -7.23 30.41 -14.77
CA GLN A 917 -7.38 29.84 -13.43
C GLN A 917 -8.42 30.63 -12.63
N ILE A 918 -9.26 29.94 -11.85
CA ILE A 918 -10.29 30.53 -10.99
C ILE A 918 -9.95 30.24 -9.53
N LEU A 919 -9.81 31.29 -8.71
CA LEU A 919 -9.56 31.19 -7.28
C LEU A 919 -10.87 31.47 -6.52
N LEU A 920 -11.22 30.61 -5.57
CA LEU A 920 -12.44 30.71 -4.78
C LEU A 920 -12.12 30.77 -3.28
N CYS A 921 -12.70 31.73 -2.57
CA CYS A 921 -12.69 31.74 -1.10
C CYS A 921 -13.91 32.48 -0.53
N GLY A 922 -14.55 31.90 0.48
CA GLY A 922 -15.73 32.49 1.12
C GLY A 922 -16.58 31.44 1.85
N PRO A 923 -17.77 31.82 2.33
CA PRO A 923 -18.64 30.90 3.05
C PRO A 923 -18.99 29.65 2.23
N ALA A 924 -19.00 28.48 2.86
CA ALA A 924 -19.30 27.21 2.20
C ALA A 924 -20.60 27.22 1.34
N PRO A 925 -21.71 27.87 1.75
CA PRO A 925 -22.89 27.98 0.90
C PRO A 925 -22.64 28.74 -0.41
N MET A 926 -21.83 29.80 -0.39
CA MET A 926 -21.48 30.57 -1.58
C MET A 926 -20.67 29.70 -2.56
N ILE A 927 -19.67 28.98 -2.04
CA ILE A 927 -18.80 28.13 -2.87
C ILE A 927 -19.58 26.97 -3.47
N ASN A 928 -20.31 26.22 -2.63
CA ASN A 928 -20.92 24.95 -3.03
C ASN A 928 -22.21 25.11 -3.84
N PHE A 929 -22.99 26.17 -3.61
CA PHE A 929 -24.30 26.34 -4.25
C PHE A 929 -24.33 27.42 -5.32
N ALA A 930 -23.44 28.41 -5.28
CA ALA A 930 -23.43 29.51 -6.25
C ALA A 930 -22.21 29.49 -7.19
N CYS A 931 -21.00 29.21 -6.68
CA CYS A 931 -19.78 29.30 -7.49
C CYS A 931 -19.53 28.03 -8.31
N LEU A 932 -19.31 26.88 -7.65
CA LEU A 932 -18.91 25.63 -8.32
C LEU A 932 -19.92 25.18 -9.40
N PRO A 933 -21.25 25.12 -9.13
CA PRO A 933 -22.20 24.66 -10.14
C PRO A 933 -22.27 25.58 -11.35
N ASN A 934 -22.14 26.90 -11.17
CA ASN A 934 -22.21 27.85 -12.28
C ASN A 934 -20.90 27.91 -13.08
N LEU A 935 -19.75 27.69 -12.44
CA LEU A 935 -18.47 27.52 -13.15
C LEU A 935 -18.48 26.25 -14.02
N GLU A 936 -19.03 25.15 -13.52
CA GLU A 936 -19.17 23.91 -14.29
C GLU A 936 -20.05 24.13 -15.54
N LYS A 937 -21.21 24.77 -15.39
CA LYS A 937 -22.08 25.13 -16.53
C LYS A 937 -21.39 26.01 -17.57
N LEU A 938 -20.50 26.89 -17.13
CA LEU A 938 -19.73 27.79 -18.00
C LEU A 938 -18.48 27.11 -18.59
N GLY A 939 -18.32 25.79 -18.37
CA GLY A 939 -17.29 24.97 -19.01
C GLY A 939 -15.91 25.04 -18.36
N PHE A 940 -15.81 25.55 -17.12
CA PHE A 940 -14.56 25.50 -16.37
C PHE A 940 -14.26 24.08 -15.91
N GLN A 941 -13.08 23.58 -16.24
CA GLN A 941 -12.64 22.27 -15.78
C GLN A 941 -12.22 22.34 -14.31
N GLN A 942 -12.37 21.23 -13.59
CA GLN A 942 -12.04 21.16 -12.16
C GLN A 942 -10.57 21.51 -11.88
N ASP A 943 -9.66 21.21 -12.81
CA ASP A 943 -8.24 21.52 -12.69
C ASP A 943 -7.90 23.01 -12.81
N ASN A 944 -8.84 23.81 -13.32
CA ASN A 944 -8.73 25.26 -13.45
C ASN A 944 -9.33 25.98 -12.23
N ILE A 945 -9.85 25.27 -11.23
CA ILE A 945 -10.52 25.84 -10.06
C ILE A 945 -9.71 25.53 -8.79
N LEU A 946 -9.33 26.59 -8.07
CA LEU A 946 -8.51 26.55 -6.86
C LEU A 946 -9.28 27.14 -5.68
N THR A 947 -9.73 26.27 -4.76
CA THR A 947 -10.44 26.69 -3.55
C THR A 947 -9.47 26.78 -2.36
N PHE A 948 -9.41 27.98 -1.76
CA PHE A 948 -8.56 28.34 -0.62
C PHE A 948 -9.24 28.07 0.72
#